data_AF-A0A936MJY1-F1
#
_entry.id   AF-A0A936MJY1-F1
#
_cell.length_a   1.000
_cell.length_b   1.000
_cell.length_c   1.000
_cell.angle_alpha   90.00
_cell.angle_beta   90.00
_cell.angle_gamma   90.00
#
_symmetry.space_group_name_H-M   'P 1'
#
loop_
_entity.id
_entity.type
_entity.pdbx_description
1 polymer ?
#
loop_
_entity_poly.entity_id
_entity_poly.type
_entity_poly.pdbx_seq_one_letter_code
_entity_poly.pdbx_strand_id
1 'polypeptide(L)'
;MNGITPAITRLCDENVAVRRAAVDELDLGPVPHRFALRHVLVTDDDAEVRAKAAHKLGEARIRRAIPALVEAASDPMPSVRDHALRALGRLGAPEVLTIAKEAVRYEPVWWVRRAAIRAAAAASRKDALAVLIDALSDPFWRVRHAAVQALATLGEDDLDVREQVRHAEHLERQRIVDDAPSASPLAFAARYLDAVWNGKPTDDAAIVGASSSPVPFVPQAFADEDPAVVTARLEKANDADVPSRALVAWLGNPHAALRTLARRKLRDRNDFDALLDALRWFDEPRVPHAAAEVRAICDRLGADDITLARRVLMQRVSPGAVAWAAEVASLRGCTESIDRVRTLAREGSAEIRRAAIRGLVRDERSLEIVLAALNDEDPLVRSAALTAWENRPRSGRVIDAWIEALLAFAPRASTLRERRAVAEAAAISGDEALLQRALDDADASVVATAISALAAMGALGSSERTRALSSEDPWIRGAALDLHAALRTAMRDPDPWVCRAATDLVVRDRTKVSPNELRAFALAGALHADAWVRARVAELLDPRHREELRALLRLSGDTAPMVRAAAASVLEAMPSLEEHVSALLDAGEADKTVRKSAFTWLVRRGDDAAFQHLIEALERDSEEQVVTQHLEALSLVFPERSFERAPHLQDRRPIAAITGDAPIRRQHESRSARSLRPLGKTGLHVSPLVLSGAHGLPASACAEAFDAGVRAFFWEPRYQELTRFLRSRRVARDALVVTAGTYFAGPDAIRLDVERMLKRLRFDYFDVFLLFWVRSSERLSEEDYAALDRLRTEGKLRTFGFSSHDRTICVDAMMRAPWPVVMTRHSAAHPGAEERVFPKALERGTGVLTFTATCYGRLLRPTAAPSDVAMNKLPTAPDCYRYSLSQPGVSACLTAPRDRQELFENLEVLDSPELDGDAAEFLRSHGAAVRAENRRFDALVRRAPGGPHDRLRELLDEG
;
A
#
# COMPACT_ATOMS: atom_id res chain seq x y z
N MET A 1 16.02 -22.83 -25.41
CA MET A 1 15.47 -23.46 -24.20
C MET A 1 15.59 -22.45 -23.08
N ASN A 2 14.51 -21.74 -22.76
CA ASN A 2 14.53 -20.73 -21.68
C ASN A 2 14.37 -21.46 -20.35
N GLY A 3 15.48 -21.88 -19.73
CA GLY A 3 15.46 -22.47 -18.40
C GLY A 3 14.97 -21.47 -17.34
N ILE A 4 14.69 -21.97 -16.12
CA ILE A 4 14.38 -21.14 -14.96
C ILE A 4 15.46 -20.06 -14.80
N THR A 5 15.06 -18.80 -14.93
CA THR A 5 15.97 -17.67 -14.74
C THR A 5 16.14 -17.36 -13.25
N PRO A 6 17.31 -16.94 -12.75
CA PRO A 6 17.47 -16.55 -11.34
C PRO A 6 16.43 -15.52 -10.84
N ALA A 7 15.96 -14.64 -11.73
CA ALA A 7 14.94 -13.63 -11.40
C ALA A 7 13.58 -14.23 -10.99
N ILE A 8 13.09 -15.26 -11.69
CA ILE A 8 11.79 -15.89 -11.38
C ILE A 8 11.84 -16.67 -10.07
N THR A 9 12.96 -17.34 -9.78
CA THR A 9 13.17 -18.09 -8.53
C THR A 9 13.20 -17.19 -7.31
N ARG A 10 13.76 -15.97 -7.44
CA ARG A 10 13.78 -14.97 -6.37
C ARG A 10 12.38 -14.47 -5.97
N LEU A 11 11.35 -14.70 -6.78
CA LEU A 11 9.96 -14.45 -6.38
C LEU A 11 9.47 -15.43 -5.32
N CYS A 12 10.17 -16.53 -5.08
CA CYS A 12 9.82 -17.53 -4.09
C CYS A 12 10.74 -17.49 -2.86
N ASP A 13 11.50 -16.40 -2.68
CA ASP A 13 12.42 -16.17 -1.56
C ASP A 13 11.64 -15.82 -0.28
N GLU A 14 12.12 -16.28 0.88
CA GLU A 14 11.51 -15.98 2.18
C GLU A 14 11.55 -14.47 2.52
N ASN A 15 12.58 -13.77 2.03
CA ASN A 15 12.78 -12.36 2.27
C ASN A 15 11.93 -11.49 1.33
N VAL A 16 10.98 -10.77 1.92
CA VAL A 16 10.08 -9.84 1.23
C VAL A 16 10.84 -8.82 0.37
N ALA A 17 11.99 -8.33 0.84
CA ALA A 17 12.78 -7.35 0.08
C ALA A 17 13.37 -7.95 -1.20
N VAL A 18 13.75 -9.24 -1.17
CA VAL A 18 14.26 -9.97 -2.34
C VAL A 18 13.14 -10.20 -3.35
N ARG A 19 11.97 -10.66 -2.89
CA ARG A 19 10.79 -10.85 -3.75
C ARG A 19 10.35 -9.53 -4.40
N ARG A 20 10.31 -8.46 -3.61
CA ARG A 20 9.96 -7.12 -4.10
C ARG A 20 10.94 -6.63 -5.19
N ALA A 21 12.24 -6.79 -4.97
CA ALA A 21 13.25 -6.45 -5.97
C ALA A 21 13.13 -7.34 -7.22
N ALA A 22 12.85 -8.64 -7.04
CA ALA A 22 12.64 -9.57 -8.16
C ALA A 22 11.43 -9.18 -9.02
N VAL A 23 10.34 -8.68 -8.42
CA VAL A 23 9.21 -8.11 -9.18
C VAL A 23 9.67 -6.95 -10.05
N ASP A 24 10.52 -6.04 -9.55
CA ASP A 24 11.02 -4.88 -10.31
C ASP A 24 11.99 -5.30 -11.43
N GLU A 25 12.82 -6.31 -11.20
CA GLU A 25 13.84 -6.83 -12.14
C GLU A 25 13.24 -7.72 -13.26
N LEU A 26 12.06 -8.32 -13.06
CA LEU A 26 11.47 -9.29 -13.98
C LEU A 26 11.25 -8.73 -15.40
N ASP A 27 11.73 -9.40 -16.45
CA ASP A 27 11.35 -9.06 -17.83
C ASP A 27 10.04 -9.77 -18.18
N LEU A 28 9.01 -9.03 -18.60
CA LEU A 28 7.73 -9.65 -18.99
C LEU A 28 7.67 -10.07 -20.47
N GLY A 29 8.79 -9.99 -21.20
CA GLY A 29 8.95 -10.62 -22.51
C GLY A 29 8.69 -12.14 -22.46
N PRO A 30 9.44 -12.91 -21.65
CA PRO A 30 9.21 -14.34 -21.45
C PRO A 30 7.85 -14.68 -20.85
N VAL A 31 7.17 -15.68 -21.44
CA VAL A 31 5.86 -16.18 -20.97
C VAL A 31 5.88 -16.65 -19.51
N PRO A 32 6.87 -17.43 -19.02
CA PRO A 32 6.91 -17.88 -17.62
C PRO A 32 6.90 -16.72 -16.61
N HIS A 33 7.54 -15.61 -16.93
CA HIS A 33 7.63 -14.45 -16.05
C HIS A 33 6.27 -13.78 -15.85
N ARG A 34 5.42 -13.77 -16.88
CA ARG A 34 4.04 -13.25 -16.81
C ARG A 34 3.18 -14.09 -15.87
N PHE A 35 3.29 -15.41 -15.97
CA PHE A 35 2.52 -16.33 -15.12
C PHE A 35 3.01 -16.33 -13.67
N ALA A 36 4.33 -16.27 -13.46
CA ALA A 36 4.90 -16.09 -12.15
C ALA A 36 4.40 -14.82 -11.46
N LEU A 37 4.34 -13.71 -12.21
CA LEU A 37 3.84 -12.46 -11.66
C LEU A 37 2.32 -12.50 -11.38
N ARG A 38 1.55 -13.22 -12.21
CA ARG A 38 0.13 -13.53 -11.92
C ARG A 38 0.00 -14.35 -10.64
N HIS A 39 0.86 -15.35 -10.45
CA HIS A 39 0.87 -16.18 -9.24
C HIS A 39 1.15 -15.35 -8.00
N VAL A 40 2.20 -14.52 -8.04
CA VAL A 40 2.59 -13.60 -6.95
C VAL A 40 1.46 -12.64 -6.60
N LEU A 41 0.77 -12.08 -7.59
CA LEU A 41 -0.38 -11.19 -7.37
C LEU A 41 -1.47 -11.84 -6.51
N VAL A 42 -1.72 -13.14 -6.66
CA VAL A 42 -2.83 -13.83 -5.99
C VAL A 42 -2.40 -14.50 -4.68
N THR A 43 -1.12 -14.87 -4.54
CA THR A 43 -0.67 -15.78 -3.47
C THR A 43 0.37 -15.20 -2.53
N ASP A 44 1.03 -14.09 -2.85
CA ASP A 44 2.07 -13.54 -1.97
C ASP A 44 1.44 -12.95 -0.70
N ASP A 45 2.01 -13.27 0.46
CA ASP A 45 1.51 -12.77 1.74
C ASP A 45 1.70 -11.25 1.89
N ASP A 46 2.71 -10.66 1.24
CA ASP A 46 3.02 -9.24 1.34
C ASP A 46 2.23 -8.39 0.33
N ALA A 47 1.47 -7.43 0.87
CA ALA A 47 0.61 -6.59 0.04
C ALA A 47 1.38 -5.60 -0.85
N GLU A 48 2.60 -5.22 -0.51
CA GLU A 48 3.42 -4.36 -1.37
C GLU A 48 3.92 -5.14 -2.59
N VAL A 49 4.33 -6.40 -2.38
CA VAL A 49 4.69 -7.32 -3.47
C VAL A 49 3.49 -7.56 -4.40
N ARG A 50 2.31 -7.86 -3.85
CA ARG A 50 1.07 -8.00 -4.66
C ARG A 50 0.73 -6.73 -5.45
N ALA A 51 0.81 -5.56 -4.82
CA ALA A 51 0.52 -4.28 -5.47
C ALA A 51 1.50 -3.98 -6.63
N LYS A 52 2.79 -4.27 -6.44
CA LYS A 52 3.81 -4.16 -7.50
C LYS A 52 3.56 -5.14 -8.64
N ALA A 53 3.16 -6.38 -8.34
CA ALA A 53 2.77 -7.36 -9.34
C ALA A 53 1.59 -6.86 -10.19
N ALA A 54 0.53 -6.35 -9.56
CA ALA A 54 -0.61 -5.73 -10.25
C ALA A 54 -0.16 -4.57 -11.15
N HIS A 55 0.70 -3.69 -10.61
CA HIS A 55 1.21 -2.54 -11.35
C HIS A 55 1.89 -2.97 -12.66
N LYS A 56 2.86 -3.89 -12.53
CA LYS A 56 3.74 -4.31 -13.62
C LYS A 56 3.02 -5.15 -14.67
N LEU A 57 2.06 -6.00 -14.27
CA LEU A 57 1.15 -6.69 -15.20
C LEU A 57 0.33 -5.70 -16.04
N GLY A 58 -0.18 -4.64 -15.41
CA GLY A 58 -0.93 -3.59 -16.10
C GLY A 58 -0.07 -2.70 -17.00
N GLU A 59 1.16 -2.39 -16.58
CA GLU A 59 2.13 -1.61 -17.37
C GLU A 59 2.53 -2.36 -18.64
N ALA A 60 2.86 -3.64 -18.51
CA ALA A 60 3.19 -4.51 -19.65
C ALA A 60 1.96 -4.97 -20.46
N ARG A 61 0.75 -4.51 -20.11
CA ARG A 61 -0.51 -4.80 -20.79
C ARG A 61 -0.83 -6.29 -20.94
N ILE A 62 -0.57 -7.10 -19.90
CA ILE A 62 -0.81 -8.54 -19.92
C ILE A 62 -2.30 -8.85 -19.75
N ARG A 63 -3.06 -8.97 -20.85
CA ARG A 63 -4.51 -9.25 -20.82
C ARG A 63 -4.89 -10.57 -20.15
N ARG A 64 -4.06 -11.62 -20.25
CA ARG A 64 -4.29 -12.89 -19.56
C ARG A 64 -4.29 -12.78 -18.02
N ALA A 65 -3.84 -11.65 -17.47
CA ALA A 65 -3.88 -11.39 -16.03
C ALA A 65 -5.18 -10.71 -15.55
N ILE A 66 -6.13 -10.39 -16.44
CA ILE A 66 -7.40 -9.74 -16.07
C ILE A 66 -8.13 -10.49 -14.94
N PRO A 67 -8.30 -11.82 -14.98
CA PRO A 67 -8.95 -12.55 -13.87
C PRO A 67 -8.29 -12.32 -12.50
N ALA A 68 -6.96 -12.42 -12.44
CA ALA A 68 -6.19 -12.18 -11.22
C ALA A 68 -6.24 -10.72 -10.76
N LEU A 69 -6.32 -9.76 -11.69
CA LEU A 69 -6.49 -8.35 -11.37
C LEU A 69 -7.91 -8.04 -10.87
N VAL A 70 -8.93 -8.73 -11.37
CA VAL A 70 -10.32 -8.65 -10.86
C VAL A 70 -10.37 -9.17 -9.42
N GLU A 71 -9.72 -10.30 -9.13
CA GLU A 71 -9.58 -10.82 -7.77
C GLU A 71 -8.84 -9.84 -6.86
N ALA A 72 -7.70 -9.30 -7.31
CA ALA A 72 -6.91 -8.31 -6.58
C ALA A 72 -7.63 -6.97 -6.37
N ALA A 73 -8.67 -6.65 -7.16
CA ALA A 73 -9.51 -5.48 -6.94
C ALA A 73 -10.38 -5.61 -5.66
N SER A 74 -10.50 -6.82 -5.10
CA SER A 74 -11.14 -7.12 -3.82
C SER A 74 -10.13 -7.42 -2.70
N ASP A 75 -8.83 -7.18 -2.92
CA ASP A 75 -7.77 -7.48 -1.94
C ASP A 75 -8.01 -6.74 -0.60
N PRO A 76 -7.70 -7.35 0.56
CA PRO A 76 -7.83 -6.70 1.86
C PRO A 76 -7.10 -5.35 1.95
N MET A 77 -5.95 -5.22 1.28
CA MET A 77 -5.13 -4.02 1.31
C MET A 77 -5.55 -3.00 0.24
N PRO A 78 -5.91 -1.75 0.62
CA PRO A 78 -6.32 -0.72 -0.33
C PRO A 78 -5.29 -0.36 -1.41
N SER A 79 -3.98 -0.53 -1.12
CA SER A 79 -2.94 -0.30 -2.12
C SER A 79 -2.99 -1.32 -3.26
N VAL A 80 -3.29 -2.58 -2.96
CA VAL A 80 -3.43 -3.63 -3.99
C VAL A 80 -4.65 -3.33 -4.85
N ARG A 81 -5.80 -3.00 -4.23
CA ARG A 81 -7.02 -2.61 -4.95
C ARG A 81 -6.80 -1.43 -5.91
N ASP A 82 -6.13 -0.37 -5.46
CA ASP A 82 -5.79 0.80 -6.30
C ASP A 82 -4.91 0.40 -7.50
N HIS A 83 -3.89 -0.44 -7.30
CA HIS A 83 -3.01 -0.88 -8.40
C HIS A 83 -3.71 -1.82 -9.37
N ALA A 84 -4.54 -2.74 -8.86
CA ALA A 84 -5.36 -3.64 -9.66
C ALA A 84 -6.35 -2.87 -10.55
N LEU A 85 -7.08 -1.91 -9.98
CA LEU A 85 -8.01 -1.05 -10.74
C LEU A 85 -7.29 -0.23 -11.82
N ARG A 86 -6.13 0.36 -11.50
CA ARG A 86 -5.32 1.07 -12.49
C ARG A 86 -4.85 0.15 -13.61
N ALA A 87 -4.44 -1.07 -13.29
CA ALA A 87 -4.03 -2.06 -14.27
C ALA A 87 -5.21 -2.47 -15.17
N LEU A 88 -6.38 -2.77 -14.60
CA LEU A 88 -7.62 -3.07 -15.34
C LEU A 88 -8.00 -1.91 -16.28
N GLY A 89 -7.93 -0.67 -15.81
CA GLY A 89 -8.15 0.52 -16.63
C GLY A 89 -7.18 0.65 -17.79
N ARG A 90 -5.89 0.37 -17.57
CA ARG A 90 -4.87 0.36 -18.64
C ARG A 90 -5.10 -0.75 -19.67
N LEU A 91 -5.66 -1.88 -19.25
CA LEU A 91 -5.98 -3.02 -20.11
C LEU A 91 -7.28 -2.84 -20.89
N GLY A 92 -8.14 -1.91 -20.44
CA GLY A 92 -9.48 -1.71 -20.96
C GLY A 92 -10.43 -2.86 -20.60
N ALA A 93 -10.30 -3.40 -19.39
CA ALA A 93 -11.07 -4.57 -18.95
C ALA A 93 -12.52 -4.18 -18.59
N PRO A 94 -13.55 -4.71 -19.29
CA PRO A 94 -14.95 -4.35 -19.05
C PRO A 94 -15.46 -4.75 -17.66
N GLU A 95 -14.84 -5.75 -17.02
CA GLU A 95 -15.14 -6.22 -15.66
C GLU A 95 -15.03 -5.08 -14.63
N VAL A 96 -14.23 -4.06 -14.93
CA VAL A 96 -14.06 -2.90 -14.05
C VAL A 96 -15.35 -2.09 -13.87
N LEU A 97 -16.32 -2.20 -14.78
CA LEU A 97 -17.59 -1.48 -14.67
C LEU A 97 -18.40 -1.97 -13.46
N THR A 98 -18.47 -3.28 -13.25
CA THR A 98 -19.13 -3.88 -12.09
C THR A 98 -18.39 -3.51 -10.81
N ILE A 99 -17.06 -3.61 -10.82
CA ILE A 99 -16.21 -3.25 -9.67
C ILE A 99 -16.38 -1.75 -9.32
N ALA A 100 -16.44 -0.87 -10.32
CA ALA A 100 -16.63 0.56 -10.10
C ALA A 100 -18.01 0.89 -9.53
N LYS A 101 -19.07 0.23 -10.02
CA LYS A 101 -20.44 0.38 -9.46
C LYS A 101 -20.47 0.03 -7.97
N GLU A 102 -19.78 -1.04 -7.58
CA GLU A 102 -19.64 -1.41 -6.17
C GLU A 102 -18.79 -0.40 -5.38
N ALA A 103 -17.64 0.01 -5.93
CA ALA A 103 -16.70 0.91 -5.27
C ALA A 103 -17.34 2.28 -4.97
N VAL A 104 -18.14 2.83 -5.89
CA VAL A 104 -18.83 4.12 -5.69
C VAL A 104 -19.76 4.13 -4.49
N ARG A 105 -20.24 2.95 -4.05
CA ARG A 105 -21.16 2.81 -2.91
C ARG A 105 -20.45 2.35 -1.64
N TYR A 106 -19.58 1.35 -1.75
CA TYR A 106 -19.13 0.60 -0.57
C TYR A 106 -17.65 0.72 -0.26
N GLU A 107 -16.82 1.27 -1.17
CA GLU A 107 -15.38 1.38 -0.92
C GLU A 107 -15.09 2.58 0.00
N PRO A 108 -14.61 2.33 1.24
CA PRO A 108 -14.35 3.41 2.18
C PRO A 108 -13.19 4.32 1.76
N VAL A 109 -12.26 3.78 0.97
CA VAL A 109 -11.03 4.46 0.63
C VAL A 109 -11.20 5.31 -0.63
N TRP A 110 -11.24 6.63 -0.46
CA TRP A 110 -11.50 7.56 -1.55
C TRP A 110 -10.53 7.43 -2.74
N TRP A 111 -9.27 7.07 -2.50
CA TRP A 111 -8.31 6.93 -3.60
C TRP A 111 -8.54 5.65 -4.42
N VAL A 112 -9.11 4.61 -3.81
CA VAL A 112 -9.55 3.39 -4.51
C VAL A 112 -10.81 3.68 -5.33
N ARG A 113 -11.80 4.39 -4.78
CA ARG A 113 -12.97 4.88 -5.55
C ARG A 113 -12.56 5.69 -6.78
N ARG A 114 -11.63 6.63 -6.58
CA ARG A 114 -11.06 7.42 -7.68
C ARG A 114 -10.38 6.53 -8.74
N ALA A 115 -9.65 5.51 -8.31
CA ALA A 115 -9.01 4.56 -9.23
C ALA A 115 -10.05 3.77 -10.03
N ALA A 116 -11.13 3.31 -9.38
CA ALA A 116 -12.23 2.60 -10.03
C ALA A 116 -12.93 3.47 -11.09
N ILE A 117 -13.23 4.73 -10.75
CA ILE A 117 -13.83 5.69 -11.69
C ILE A 117 -12.94 5.97 -12.89
N ARG A 118 -11.64 6.17 -12.67
CA ARG A 118 -10.68 6.35 -13.78
C ARG A 118 -10.55 5.09 -14.63
N ALA A 119 -10.59 3.92 -14.01
CA ALA A 119 -10.48 2.67 -14.71
C ALA A 119 -11.74 2.38 -15.55
N ALA A 120 -12.93 2.66 -15.02
CA ALA A 120 -14.19 2.59 -15.75
C ALA A 120 -14.19 3.53 -16.97
N ALA A 121 -13.79 4.79 -16.79
CA ALA A 121 -13.66 5.76 -17.87
C ALA A 121 -12.69 5.30 -18.98
N ALA A 122 -11.62 4.61 -18.60
CA ALA A 122 -10.63 4.09 -19.55
C ALA A 122 -11.09 2.79 -20.25
N ALA A 123 -11.90 1.97 -19.59
CA ALA A 123 -12.32 0.67 -20.11
C ALA A 123 -13.49 0.72 -21.09
N SER A 124 -14.52 1.53 -20.79
CA SER A 124 -15.63 1.73 -21.74
C SER A 124 -16.23 3.12 -21.57
N ARG A 125 -16.11 3.94 -22.62
CA ARG A 125 -16.53 5.35 -22.62
C ARG A 125 -18.03 5.51 -22.31
N LYS A 126 -18.90 4.81 -23.06
CA LYS A 126 -20.36 4.94 -22.90
C LYS A 126 -20.92 4.06 -21.78
N ASP A 127 -20.44 2.83 -21.62
CA ASP A 127 -20.98 1.94 -20.59
C ASP A 127 -20.62 2.38 -19.15
N ALA A 128 -19.59 3.23 -19.01
CA ALA A 128 -19.25 3.85 -17.73
C ALA A 128 -20.15 5.05 -17.38
N LEU A 129 -20.97 5.57 -18.29
CA LEU A 129 -21.69 6.84 -18.11
C LEU A 129 -22.51 6.88 -16.81
N ALA A 130 -23.27 5.82 -16.53
CA ALA A 130 -24.05 5.72 -15.30
C ALA A 130 -23.16 5.81 -14.03
N VAL A 131 -22.04 5.08 -13.99
CA VAL A 131 -21.15 5.09 -12.81
C VAL A 131 -20.36 6.40 -12.69
N LEU A 132 -20.07 7.08 -13.81
CA LEU A 132 -19.47 8.41 -13.81
C LEU A 132 -20.43 9.47 -13.28
N ILE A 133 -21.70 9.42 -13.67
CA ILE A 133 -22.76 10.30 -13.16
C ILE A 133 -22.95 10.08 -11.66
N ASP A 134 -23.06 8.83 -11.19
CA ASP A 134 -23.18 8.49 -9.77
C ASP A 134 -22.02 9.08 -8.94
N ALA A 135 -20.80 9.06 -9.49
CA ALA A 135 -19.61 9.58 -8.84
C ALA A 135 -19.54 11.11 -8.75
N LEU A 136 -20.41 11.85 -9.44
CA LEU A 136 -20.53 13.31 -9.26
C LEU A 136 -21.09 13.67 -7.88
N SER A 137 -21.82 12.76 -7.25
CA SER A 137 -22.33 12.90 -5.88
C SER A 137 -21.44 12.27 -4.80
N ASP A 138 -20.21 11.85 -5.13
CA ASP A 138 -19.27 11.30 -4.13
C ASP A 138 -18.93 12.34 -3.06
N PRO A 139 -18.90 11.99 -1.76
CA PRO A 139 -18.60 12.95 -0.69
C PRO A 139 -17.19 13.54 -0.81
N PHE A 140 -16.25 12.83 -1.42
CA PHE A 140 -14.87 13.28 -1.58
C PHE A 140 -14.62 13.88 -2.96
N TRP A 141 -14.25 15.17 -2.97
CA TRP A 141 -14.07 15.94 -4.19
C TRP A 141 -13.10 15.36 -5.22
N ARG A 142 -12.08 14.58 -4.81
CA ARG A 142 -11.14 13.99 -5.78
C ARG A 142 -11.77 12.85 -6.59
N VAL A 143 -12.83 12.23 -6.09
CA VAL A 143 -13.61 11.25 -6.84
C VAL A 143 -14.52 11.99 -7.82
N ARG A 144 -15.25 13.02 -7.35
CA ARG A 144 -16.02 13.93 -8.22
C ARG A 144 -15.16 14.52 -9.35
N HIS A 145 -13.93 14.93 -9.03
CA HIS A 145 -12.97 15.41 -10.02
C HIS A 145 -12.71 14.38 -11.12
N ALA A 146 -12.48 13.11 -10.75
CA ALA A 146 -12.22 12.07 -11.73
C ALA A 146 -13.42 11.82 -12.64
N ALA A 147 -14.63 11.87 -12.09
CA ALA A 147 -15.88 11.80 -12.85
C ALA A 147 -16.04 12.99 -13.80
N VAL A 148 -15.83 14.21 -13.31
CA VAL A 148 -15.87 15.44 -14.12
C VAL A 148 -14.84 15.41 -15.24
N GLN A 149 -13.61 14.97 -14.97
CA GLN A 149 -12.58 14.84 -16.02
C GLN A 149 -13.00 13.85 -17.11
N ALA A 150 -13.54 12.68 -16.71
CA ALA A 150 -14.03 11.69 -17.65
C ALA A 150 -15.20 12.23 -18.48
N LEU A 151 -16.23 12.80 -17.82
CA LEU A 151 -17.42 13.32 -18.48
C LEU A 151 -17.12 14.53 -19.37
N ALA A 152 -16.19 15.41 -18.98
CA ALA A 152 -15.75 16.53 -19.81
C ALA A 152 -15.25 16.01 -21.17
N THR A 153 -14.31 15.07 -21.16
CA THR A 153 -13.79 14.42 -22.38
C THR A 153 -14.83 13.59 -23.13
N LEU A 154 -15.77 12.95 -22.42
CA LEU A 154 -16.85 12.18 -23.07
C LEU A 154 -17.82 13.09 -23.81
N GLY A 155 -18.19 14.23 -23.20
CA GLY A 155 -19.17 15.15 -23.75
C GLY A 155 -18.61 16.18 -24.73
N GLU A 156 -17.29 16.26 -24.97
CA GLU A 156 -16.70 17.16 -25.97
C GLU A 156 -17.41 17.05 -27.32
N ASP A 157 -17.66 15.82 -27.80
CA ASP A 157 -18.30 15.55 -29.10
C ASP A 157 -19.58 14.68 -29.01
N ASP A 158 -20.11 14.44 -27.81
CA ASP A 158 -21.26 13.53 -27.62
C ASP A 158 -22.42 14.23 -26.88
N LEU A 159 -23.47 14.58 -27.64
CA LEU A 159 -24.65 15.27 -27.11
C LEU A 159 -25.49 14.38 -26.18
N ASP A 160 -25.55 13.07 -26.40
CA ASP A 160 -26.28 12.13 -25.54
C ASP A 160 -25.66 12.07 -24.14
N VAL A 161 -24.32 12.09 -24.05
CA VAL A 161 -23.62 12.22 -22.76
C VAL A 161 -24.03 13.50 -22.03
N ARG A 162 -24.10 14.64 -22.74
CA ARG A 162 -24.51 15.93 -22.14
C ARG A 162 -25.97 15.88 -21.66
N GLU A 163 -26.86 15.27 -22.44
CA GLU A 163 -28.28 15.11 -22.10
C GLU A 163 -28.49 14.19 -20.90
N GLN A 164 -27.76 13.07 -20.81
CA GLN A 164 -27.86 12.17 -19.66
C GLN A 164 -27.38 12.80 -18.35
N VAL A 165 -26.32 13.63 -18.38
CA VAL A 165 -25.90 14.41 -17.21
C VAL A 165 -26.98 15.40 -16.80
N ARG A 166 -27.58 16.14 -17.76
CA ARG A 166 -28.71 17.04 -17.49
C ARG A 166 -29.94 16.31 -16.95
N HIS A 167 -30.24 15.12 -17.49
CA HIS A 167 -31.38 14.32 -17.06
C HIS A 167 -31.20 13.81 -15.63
N ALA A 168 -30.02 13.29 -15.29
CA ALA A 168 -29.69 12.87 -13.93
C ALA A 168 -29.82 14.02 -12.93
N GLU A 169 -29.38 15.22 -13.33
CA GLU A 169 -29.51 16.45 -12.55
C GLU A 169 -30.96 16.86 -12.33
N HIS A 170 -31.79 16.76 -13.37
CA HIS A 170 -33.22 17.01 -13.28
C HIS A 170 -33.94 16.01 -12.35
N LEU A 171 -33.62 14.71 -12.47
CA LEU A 171 -34.18 13.68 -11.60
C LEU A 171 -33.80 13.87 -10.13
N GLU A 172 -32.56 14.28 -9.85
CA GLU A 172 -32.11 14.57 -8.49
C GLU A 172 -32.87 15.75 -7.89
N ARG A 173 -33.09 16.82 -8.68
CA ARG A 173 -33.91 17.97 -8.24
C ARG A 173 -35.35 17.58 -7.89
N GLN A 174 -35.96 16.67 -8.65
CA GLN A 174 -37.34 16.21 -8.37
C GLN A 174 -37.46 15.36 -7.10
N ARG A 175 -36.37 14.72 -6.65
CA ARG A 175 -36.35 13.87 -5.46
C ARG A 175 -36.23 14.64 -4.15
N ILE A 176 -35.77 15.89 -4.19
CA ILE A 176 -35.63 16.74 -3.01
C ILE A 176 -36.99 17.41 -2.77
N VAL A 177 -37.72 16.96 -1.74
CA VAL A 177 -39.12 17.32 -1.46
C VAL A 177 -39.26 18.66 -0.72
N ASP A 178 -38.19 19.20 -0.16
CA ASP A 178 -38.19 20.46 0.60
C ASP A 178 -37.54 21.63 -0.17
N ASP A 179 -37.99 22.86 0.15
CA ASP A 179 -37.59 24.17 -0.39
C ASP A 179 -36.09 24.54 -0.17
N ALA A 180 -35.23 23.55 0.09
CA ALA A 180 -33.79 23.71 0.17
C ALA A 180 -33.20 23.81 -1.25
N PRO A 181 -32.35 24.81 -1.52
CA PRO A 181 -32.06 25.24 -2.89
C PRO A 181 -31.30 24.15 -3.66
N SER A 182 -31.63 23.99 -4.95
CA SER A 182 -30.83 23.66 -6.17
C SER A 182 -29.33 23.23 -6.08
N ALA A 183 -28.87 22.66 -4.97
CA ALA A 183 -27.49 22.73 -4.51
C ALA A 183 -26.88 21.36 -4.18
N SER A 184 -27.14 20.33 -4.99
CA SER A 184 -26.47 19.03 -4.84
C SER A 184 -25.08 19.03 -5.50
N PRO A 185 -24.13 18.15 -5.07
CA PRO A 185 -22.83 18.06 -5.72
C PRO A 185 -22.94 17.76 -7.22
N LEU A 186 -23.90 16.95 -7.62
CA LEU A 186 -24.16 16.61 -9.02
C LEU A 186 -24.70 17.82 -9.79
N ALA A 187 -25.60 18.62 -9.24
CA ALA A 187 -26.08 19.83 -9.91
C ALA A 187 -24.94 20.83 -10.16
N PHE A 188 -24.05 21.04 -9.19
CA PHE A 188 -22.89 21.91 -9.39
C PHE A 188 -21.86 21.33 -10.37
N ALA A 189 -21.63 20.01 -10.32
CA ALA A 189 -20.74 19.36 -11.27
C ALA A 189 -21.31 19.39 -12.71
N ALA A 190 -22.62 19.23 -12.88
CA ALA A 190 -23.31 19.38 -14.16
C ALA A 190 -23.18 20.81 -14.71
N ARG A 191 -23.37 21.83 -13.86
CA ARG A 191 -23.13 23.24 -14.22
C ARG A 191 -21.68 23.50 -14.64
N TYR A 192 -20.71 22.89 -13.95
CA TYR A 192 -19.30 22.98 -14.34
C TYR A 192 -19.05 22.35 -15.71
N LEU A 193 -19.58 21.14 -15.95
CA LEU A 193 -19.46 20.43 -17.22
C LEU A 193 -20.08 21.22 -18.37
N ASP A 194 -21.26 21.81 -18.16
CA ASP A 194 -21.92 22.67 -19.15
C ASP A 194 -21.09 23.91 -19.50
N ALA A 195 -20.42 24.52 -18.53
CA ALA A 195 -19.52 25.62 -18.80
C ALA A 195 -18.30 25.20 -19.63
N VAL A 196 -17.71 24.04 -19.29
CA VAL A 196 -16.58 23.44 -20.02
C VAL A 196 -16.96 23.15 -21.47
N TRP A 197 -18.08 22.47 -21.70
CA TRP A 197 -18.54 22.07 -23.03
C TRP A 197 -18.96 23.23 -23.94
N ASN A 198 -19.35 24.37 -23.36
CA ASN A 198 -19.79 25.54 -24.10
C ASN A 198 -18.74 26.66 -24.20
N GLY A 199 -17.56 26.48 -23.58
CA GLY A 199 -16.51 27.51 -23.56
C GLY A 199 -16.91 28.83 -22.88
N LYS A 200 -18.00 28.83 -22.09
CA LYS A 200 -18.53 30.05 -21.47
C LYS A 200 -17.93 30.25 -20.07
N PRO A 201 -17.54 31.48 -19.70
CA PRO A 201 -17.28 31.80 -18.30
C PRO A 201 -18.58 31.63 -17.50
N THR A 202 -18.52 30.90 -16.39
CA THR A 202 -19.58 30.92 -15.38
C THR A 202 -19.55 32.25 -14.66
N ASP A 203 -20.70 32.87 -14.41
CA ASP A 203 -20.78 34.07 -13.55
C ASP A 203 -20.33 33.71 -12.12
N ASP A 204 -19.05 33.97 -11.85
CA ASP A 204 -18.38 33.66 -10.58
C ASP A 204 -19.02 34.43 -9.39
N ALA A 205 -19.71 35.54 -9.64
CA ALA A 205 -20.27 36.43 -8.62
C ALA A 205 -21.41 35.79 -7.79
N ALA A 206 -22.16 34.82 -8.34
CA ALA A 206 -23.29 34.19 -7.65
C ALA A 206 -22.91 32.93 -6.84
N ILE A 207 -21.72 32.36 -7.07
CA ILE A 207 -21.31 31.06 -6.50
C ILE A 207 -20.51 31.23 -5.19
N VAL A 208 -19.90 32.41 -4.98
CA VAL A 208 -18.97 32.69 -3.88
C VAL A 208 -19.67 32.82 -2.51
N GLY A 209 -21.00 32.91 -2.47
CA GLY A 209 -21.77 33.09 -1.22
C GLY A 209 -22.08 31.82 -0.41
N ALA A 210 -21.83 30.63 -0.95
CA ALA A 210 -22.25 29.38 -0.32
C ALA A 210 -21.03 28.56 0.15
N SER A 211 -20.48 28.86 1.34
CA SER A 211 -19.85 27.89 2.25
C SER A 211 -18.94 28.59 3.27
N SER A 212 -19.48 28.88 4.44
CA SER A 212 -18.75 28.84 5.72
C SER A 212 -19.69 28.87 6.94
N SER A 213 -20.93 28.40 6.83
CA SER A 213 -21.72 28.21 8.05
C SER A 213 -21.09 27.08 8.85
N PRO A 214 -20.83 27.26 10.17
CA PRO A 214 -20.40 26.17 11.03
C PRO A 214 -21.38 25.00 10.87
N VAL A 215 -20.86 23.78 10.97
CA VAL A 215 -21.72 22.59 11.05
C VAL A 215 -22.77 22.87 12.13
N PRO A 216 -24.08 22.91 11.82
CA PRO A 216 -25.10 23.45 12.73
C PRO A 216 -25.16 22.74 14.09
N PHE A 217 -24.55 21.56 14.21
CA PHE A 217 -24.50 20.74 15.41
C PHE A 217 -23.26 20.93 16.30
N VAL A 218 -22.26 21.68 15.85
CA VAL A 218 -21.07 21.96 16.68
C VAL A 218 -21.40 23.18 17.54
N PRO A 219 -21.39 23.07 18.88
CA PRO A 219 -21.66 24.21 19.73
C PRO A 219 -20.69 25.36 19.40
N GLN A 220 -21.18 26.60 19.44
CA GLN A 220 -20.40 27.78 19.04
C GLN A 220 -19.07 27.89 19.82
N ALA A 221 -19.02 27.43 21.07
CA ALA A 221 -17.80 27.35 21.88
C ALA A 221 -16.69 26.50 21.23
N PHE A 222 -17.03 25.53 20.39
CA PHE A 222 -16.10 24.65 19.68
C PHE A 222 -16.01 24.93 18.17
N ALA A 223 -16.74 25.92 17.66
CA ALA A 223 -16.68 26.30 16.25
C ALA A 223 -15.37 27.04 15.97
N ASP A 224 -14.44 26.38 15.28
CA ASP A 224 -13.20 26.99 14.78
C ASP A 224 -12.80 26.33 13.45
N GLU A 225 -12.17 27.08 12.56
CA GLU A 225 -11.69 26.59 11.26
C GLU A 225 -10.48 25.64 11.37
N ASP A 226 -9.73 25.76 12.47
CA ASP A 226 -8.55 24.98 12.77
C ASP A 226 -8.90 23.81 13.71
N PRO A 227 -8.88 22.56 13.21
CA PRO A 227 -9.26 21.41 14.02
C PRO A 227 -8.28 21.15 15.20
N ALA A 228 -7.08 21.72 15.19
CA ALA A 228 -6.16 21.66 16.32
C ALA A 228 -6.70 22.48 17.52
N VAL A 229 -7.26 23.66 17.25
CA VAL A 229 -7.91 24.51 18.25
C VAL A 229 -9.13 23.81 18.81
N VAL A 230 -9.98 23.24 17.95
CA VAL A 230 -11.15 22.44 18.36
C VAL A 230 -10.74 21.28 19.26
N THR A 231 -9.65 20.58 18.90
CA THR A 231 -9.12 19.46 19.71
C THR A 231 -8.69 19.92 21.10
N ALA A 232 -7.92 21.01 21.19
CA ALA A 232 -7.44 21.53 22.47
C ALA A 232 -8.57 22.03 23.38
N ARG A 233 -9.58 22.72 22.80
CA ARG A 233 -10.79 23.12 23.54
C ARG A 233 -11.57 21.91 24.04
N LEU A 234 -11.78 20.92 23.18
CA LEU A 234 -12.50 19.68 23.53
C LEU A 234 -11.78 18.87 24.62
N GLU A 235 -10.45 18.91 24.65
CA GLU A 235 -9.65 18.21 25.67
C GLU A 235 -9.78 18.87 27.05
N LYS A 236 -9.90 20.20 27.11
CA LYS A 236 -10.09 20.98 28.34
C LYS A 236 -11.56 21.08 28.80
N ALA A 237 -12.51 20.79 27.91
CA ALA A 237 -13.94 20.91 28.21
C ALA A 237 -14.43 19.85 29.20
N ASN A 238 -15.32 20.26 30.10
CA ASN A 238 -16.06 19.32 30.94
C ASN A 238 -16.97 18.47 30.06
N ASP A 239 -17.16 17.20 30.43
CA ASP A 239 -17.94 16.29 29.61
C ASP A 239 -19.42 16.69 29.47
N ALA A 240 -20.00 17.34 30.48
CA ALA A 240 -21.38 17.84 30.44
C ALA A 240 -21.62 18.92 29.37
N ASP A 241 -20.59 19.69 29.00
CA ASP A 241 -20.71 20.84 28.09
C ASP A 241 -20.62 20.46 26.61
N VAL A 242 -20.31 19.19 26.33
CA VAL A 242 -20.12 18.68 24.96
C VAL A 242 -21.27 17.72 24.65
N PRO A 243 -22.16 18.02 23.69
CA PRO A 243 -23.21 17.08 23.30
C PRO A 243 -22.65 15.80 22.66
N SER A 244 -23.15 14.62 23.01
CA SER A 244 -22.68 13.34 22.43
C SER A 244 -22.82 13.28 20.91
N ARG A 245 -23.90 13.86 20.36
CA ARG A 245 -24.13 13.97 18.91
C ARG A 245 -23.07 14.81 18.18
N ALA A 246 -22.48 15.80 18.84
CA ALA A 246 -21.34 16.55 18.28
C ALA A 246 -20.06 15.70 18.19
N LEU A 247 -19.90 14.68 19.05
CA LEU A 247 -18.79 13.73 18.95
C LEU A 247 -18.92 12.84 17.71
N VAL A 248 -20.14 12.41 17.37
CA VAL A 248 -20.45 11.64 16.15
C VAL A 248 -20.02 12.41 14.91
N ALA A 249 -20.26 13.72 14.89
CA ALA A 249 -19.86 14.63 13.83
C ALA A 249 -18.36 14.63 13.56
N TRP A 250 -17.55 14.58 14.60
CA TRP A 250 -16.10 14.64 14.47
C TRP A 250 -15.44 13.31 14.06
N LEU A 251 -16.16 12.18 14.04
CA LEU A 251 -15.61 10.88 13.61
C LEU A 251 -15.18 10.88 12.12
N GLY A 252 -15.79 11.70 11.27
CA GLY A 252 -15.41 11.86 9.86
C GLY A 252 -14.37 12.95 9.58
N ASN A 253 -13.86 13.64 10.61
CA ASN A 253 -12.96 14.78 10.41
C ASN A 253 -11.57 14.33 9.92
N PRO A 254 -10.90 15.01 8.98
CA PRO A 254 -9.55 14.62 8.54
C PRO A 254 -8.47 14.71 9.64
N HIS A 255 -8.68 15.50 10.69
CA HIS A 255 -7.74 15.67 11.80
C HIS A 255 -7.77 14.48 12.77
N ALA A 256 -6.68 13.70 12.78
CA ALA A 256 -6.62 12.43 13.51
C ALA A 256 -6.77 12.56 15.04
N ALA A 257 -6.20 13.62 15.63
CA ALA A 257 -6.31 13.83 17.07
C ALA A 257 -7.74 14.14 17.49
N LEU A 258 -8.46 14.96 16.71
CA LEU A 258 -9.86 15.29 16.96
C LEU A 258 -10.74 14.04 16.88
N ARG A 259 -10.59 13.23 15.83
CA ARG A 259 -11.32 11.95 15.70
C ARG A 259 -11.05 11.02 16.88
N THR A 260 -9.78 10.88 17.27
CA THR A 260 -9.36 9.99 18.36
C THR A 260 -9.98 10.41 19.69
N LEU A 261 -10.00 11.72 19.96
CA LEU A 261 -10.62 12.30 21.15
C LEU A 261 -12.14 12.11 21.14
N ALA A 262 -12.80 12.39 20.01
CA ALA A 262 -14.23 12.21 19.84
C ALA A 262 -14.65 10.74 20.04
N ARG A 263 -13.94 9.80 19.40
CA ARG A 263 -14.12 8.35 19.59
C ARG A 263 -13.99 7.94 21.05
N ARG A 264 -12.95 8.41 21.74
CA ARG A 264 -12.70 8.10 23.16
C ARG A 264 -13.85 8.59 24.03
N LYS A 265 -14.21 9.88 23.94
CA LYS A 265 -15.30 10.47 24.72
C LYS A 265 -16.66 9.80 24.44
N LEU A 266 -16.97 9.50 23.18
CA LEU A 266 -18.23 8.86 22.80
C LEU A 266 -18.35 7.45 23.42
N ARG A 267 -17.27 6.67 23.34
CA ARG A 267 -17.20 5.34 23.98
C ARG A 267 -17.32 5.44 25.50
N ASP A 268 -16.55 6.33 26.13
CA ASP A 268 -16.48 6.43 27.60
C ASP A 268 -17.82 6.88 28.21
N ARG A 269 -18.63 7.62 27.45
CA ARG A 269 -19.99 8.04 27.86
C ARG A 269 -21.04 6.95 27.71
N ASN A 270 -20.84 6.01 26.79
CA ASN A 270 -21.77 4.93 26.48
C ASN A 270 -23.22 5.43 26.21
N ASP A 271 -23.35 6.55 25.52
CA ASP A 271 -24.64 7.15 25.15
C ASP A 271 -25.24 6.39 23.96
N PHE A 272 -26.23 5.55 24.23
CA PHE A 272 -26.83 4.67 23.21
C PHE A 272 -27.45 5.43 22.03
N ASP A 273 -28.03 6.61 22.25
CA ASP A 273 -28.66 7.36 21.15
C ASP A 273 -27.59 7.93 20.22
N ALA A 274 -26.50 8.47 20.78
CA ALA A 274 -25.36 8.91 19.99
C ALA A 274 -24.59 7.75 19.33
N LEU A 275 -24.57 6.55 19.94
CA LEU A 275 -24.03 5.35 19.32
C LEU A 275 -24.89 4.87 18.15
N LEU A 276 -26.23 4.96 18.25
CA LEU A 276 -27.14 4.68 17.13
C LEU A 276 -26.91 5.65 15.97
N ASP A 277 -26.76 6.95 16.26
CA ASP A 277 -26.40 7.95 15.25
C ASP A 277 -25.04 7.62 14.60
N ALA A 278 -24.06 7.18 15.41
CA ALA A 278 -22.75 6.80 14.90
C ALA A 278 -22.82 5.58 13.97
N LEU A 279 -23.68 4.60 14.22
CA LEU A 279 -23.82 3.41 13.36
C LEU A 279 -24.27 3.74 11.94
N ARG A 280 -24.95 4.88 11.70
CA ARG A 280 -25.32 5.35 10.36
C ARG A 280 -24.10 5.57 9.45
N TRP A 281 -22.91 5.76 10.02
CA TRP A 281 -21.67 5.83 9.24
C TRP A 281 -21.31 4.53 8.51
N PHE A 282 -21.89 3.39 8.87
CA PHE A 282 -21.69 2.15 8.12
C PHE A 282 -22.33 2.16 6.73
N ASP A 283 -23.36 2.98 6.53
CA ASP A 283 -24.03 3.14 5.23
C ASP A 283 -23.37 4.19 4.35
N GLU A 284 -22.54 5.04 4.94
CA GLU A 284 -21.73 6.02 4.23
C GLU A 284 -20.23 5.78 4.51
N PRO A 285 -19.68 4.61 4.12
CA PRO A 285 -18.28 4.30 4.35
C PRO A 285 -17.34 5.25 3.60
N ARG A 286 -17.87 6.01 2.62
CA ARG A 286 -17.09 6.86 1.73
C ARG A 286 -16.61 8.13 2.40
N VAL A 287 -17.21 8.52 3.54
CA VAL A 287 -16.66 9.55 4.41
C VAL A 287 -15.41 9.00 5.10
N PRO A 288 -14.22 9.59 4.84
CA PRO A 288 -12.97 9.08 5.37
C PRO A 288 -13.00 8.93 6.90
N HIS A 289 -12.48 7.80 7.38
CA HIS A 289 -12.31 7.45 8.79
C HIS A 289 -13.60 7.13 9.56
N ALA A 290 -14.75 7.76 9.26
CA ALA A 290 -15.94 7.67 10.09
C ALA A 290 -16.37 6.22 10.41
N ALA A 291 -16.65 5.40 9.39
CA ALA A 291 -17.02 3.99 9.57
C ALA A 291 -15.96 3.17 10.32
N ALA A 292 -14.68 3.48 10.12
CA ALA A 292 -13.57 2.80 10.80
C ALA A 292 -13.49 3.20 12.29
N GLU A 293 -13.71 4.48 12.61
CA GLU A 293 -13.78 4.94 13.99
C GLU A 293 -15.00 4.34 14.70
N VAL A 294 -16.15 4.24 14.03
CA VAL A 294 -17.37 3.60 14.56
C VAL A 294 -17.15 2.13 14.84
N ARG A 295 -16.55 1.38 13.90
CA ARG A 295 -16.17 -0.02 14.13
C ARG A 295 -15.26 -0.16 15.34
N ALA A 296 -14.27 0.71 15.49
CA ALA A 296 -13.36 0.72 16.63
C ALA A 296 -14.05 1.07 17.97
N ILE A 297 -15.20 1.75 17.95
CA ILE A 297 -16.06 1.91 19.13
C ILE A 297 -16.76 0.59 19.42
N CYS A 298 -17.47 0.04 18.43
CA CYS A 298 -18.23 -1.21 18.55
C CYS A 298 -17.37 -2.38 19.06
N ASP A 299 -16.16 -2.55 18.52
CA ASP A 299 -15.22 -3.62 18.90
C ASP A 299 -14.81 -3.57 20.39
N ARG A 300 -15.05 -2.44 21.07
CA ARG A 300 -14.65 -2.19 22.46
C ARG A 300 -15.84 -1.99 23.41
N LEU A 301 -17.07 -2.18 22.95
CA LEU A 301 -18.28 -2.05 23.79
C LEU A 301 -18.46 -3.20 24.78
N GLY A 302 -17.82 -4.36 24.58
CA GLY A 302 -18.02 -5.51 25.46
C GLY A 302 -19.48 -5.96 25.45
N ALA A 303 -20.08 -6.20 26.62
CA ALA A 303 -21.48 -6.67 26.72
C ALA A 303 -22.52 -5.67 26.17
N ASP A 304 -22.17 -4.39 26.05
CA ASP A 304 -23.08 -3.36 25.54
C ASP A 304 -23.31 -3.47 24.02
N ASP A 305 -22.46 -4.22 23.29
CA ASP A 305 -22.64 -4.48 21.86
C ASP A 305 -23.94 -5.25 21.58
N ILE A 306 -24.27 -6.25 22.40
CA ILE A 306 -25.51 -7.04 22.32
C ILE A 306 -26.72 -6.13 22.54
N THR A 307 -26.66 -5.27 23.57
CA THR A 307 -27.76 -4.35 23.90
C THR A 307 -28.03 -3.37 22.75
N LEU A 308 -26.96 -2.78 22.20
CA LEU A 308 -27.07 -1.87 21.05
C LEU A 308 -27.54 -2.62 19.79
N ALA A 309 -27.04 -3.82 19.52
CA ALA A 309 -27.47 -4.65 18.39
C ALA A 309 -28.96 -5.03 18.47
N ARG A 310 -29.45 -5.41 19.66
CA ARG A 310 -30.88 -5.67 19.89
C ARG A 310 -31.72 -4.44 19.54
N ARG A 311 -31.31 -3.26 20.02
CA ARG A 311 -32.01 -2.00 19.73
C ARG A 311 -32.04 -1.72 18.22
N VAL A 312 -30.92 -1.93 17.53
CA VAL A 312 -30.82 -1.78 16.06
C VAL A 312 -31.73 -2.75 15.31
N LEU A 313 -31.85 -4.01 15.74
CA LEU A 313 -32.69 -5.01 15.07
C LEU A 313 -34.20 -4.78 15.29
N MET A 314 -34.56 -4.14 16.40
CA MET A 314 -35.95 -3.78 16.74
C MET A 314 -36.38 -2.45 16.10
N GLN A 315 -35.44 -1.55 15.83
CA GLN A 315 -35.69 -0.26 15.22
C GLN A 315 -35.40 -0.30 13.71
N ARG A 316 -36.09 0.52 12.91
CA ARG A 316 -35.67 0.76 11.52
C ARG A 316 -34.54 1.79 11.55
N VAL A 317 -33.31 1.32 11.68
CA VAL A 317 -32.11 2.18 11.65
C VAL A 317 -31.60 2.27 10.21
N SER A 318 -30.52 1.58 9.88
CA SER A 318 -29.88 1.64 8.57
C SER A 318 -29.29 0.27 8.17
N PRO A 319 -29.19 -0.07 6.86
CA PRO A 319 -28.72 -1.39 6.43
C PRO A 319 -27.36 -1.81 6.98
N GLY A 320 -26.42 -0.87 7.10
CA GLY A 320 -25.09 -1.08 7.67
C GLY A 320 -25.11 -1.32 9.17
N ALA A 321 -25.95 -0.58 9.90
CA ALA A 321 -26.20 -0.84 11.32
C ALA A 321 -26.82 -2.23 11.51
N VAL A 322 -27.79 -2.60 10.68
CA VAL A 322 -28.42 -3.93 10.67
C VAL A 322 -27.39 -5.01 10.35
N ALA A 323 -26.47 -4.79 9.42
CA ALA A 323 -25.38 -5.73 9.10
C ALA A 323 -24.51 -6.01 10.32
N TRP A 324 -24.08 -4.93 11.00
CA TRP A 324 -23.29 -5.03 12.21
C TRP A 324 -24.06 -5.74 13.33
N ALA A 325 -25.33 -5.37 13.54
CA ALA A 325 -26.16 -5.97 14.57
C ALA A 325 -26.45 -7.45 14.30
N ALA A 326 -26.62 -7.82 13.03
CA ALA A 326 -26.74 -9.21 12.60
C ALA A 326 -25.47 -10.01 12.90
N GLU A 327 -24.29 -9.46 12.59
CA GLU A 327 -23.00 -10.10 12.90
C GLU A 327 -22.82 -10.29 14.42
N VAL A 328 -23.14 -9.28 15.23
CA VAL A 328 -23.12 -9.38 16.71
C VAL A 328 -24.10 -10.45 17.20
N ALA A 329 -25.33 -10.45 16.69
CA ALA A 329 -26.35 -11.43 17.10
C ALA A 329 -25.93 -12.86 16.78
N SER A 330 -25.33 -13.10 15.60
CA SER A 330 -24.83 -14.41 15.19
C SER A 330 -23.59 -14.85 15.98
N LEU A 331 -22.61 -13.97 16.17
CA LEU A 331 -21.34 -14.31 16.86
C LEU A 331 -21.49 -14.48 18.37
N ARG A 332 -22.35 -13.68 18.99
CA ARG A 332 -22.53 -13.67 20.45
C ARG A 332 -23.69 -14.57 20.90
N GLY A 333 -24.36 -15.26 19.98
CA GLY A 333 -25.44 -16.20 20.30
C GLY A 333 -26.70 -15.52 20.85
N CYS A 334 -27.04 -14.34 20.36
CA CYS A 334 -28.25 -13.62 20.78
C CYS A 334 -29.50 -14.25 20.16
N THR A 335 -30.00 -15.32 20.79
CA THR A 335 -31.15 -16.13 20.32
C THR A 335 -32.41 -15.31 20.11
N GLU A 336 -32.66 -14.30 20.93
CA GLU A 336 -33.86 -13.45 20.85
C GLU A 336 -33.93 -12.60 19.58
N SER A 337 -32.79 -12.33 18.92
CA SER A 337 -32.73 -11.43 17.76
C SER A 337 -32.36 -12.14 16.46
N ILE A 338 -31.91 -13.39 16.52
CA ILE A 338 -31.48 -14.12 15.32
C ILE A 338 -32.62 -14.34 14.34
N ASP A 339 -33.84 -14.61 14.82
CA ASP A 339 -35.01 -14.82 13.95
C ASP A 339 -35.37 -13.56 13.17
N ARG A 340 -35.14 -12.37 13.76
CA ARG A 340 -35.30 -11.11 13.05
C ARG A 340 -34.30 -10.97 11.91
N VAL A 341 -33.04 -11.36 12.12
CA VAL A 341 -32.00 -11.38 11.08
C VAL A 341 -32.38 -12.33 9.95
N ARG A 342 -32.92 -13.51 10.28
CA ARG A 342 -33.42 -14.50 9.30
C ARG A 342 -34.55 -13.95 8.43
N THR A 343 -35.50 -13.23 9.02
CA THR A 343 -36.56 -12.54 8.26
C THR A 343 -35.97 -11.49 7.32
N LEU A 344 -35.04 -10.66 7.81
CA LEU A 344 -34.39 -9.61 7.01
C LEU A 344 -33.59 -10.18 5.84
N ALA A 345 -32.96 -11.35 6.01
CA ALA A 345 -32.25 -12.05 4.94
C ALA A 345 -33.16 -12.53 3.80
N ARG A 346 -34.45 -12.78 4.06
CA ARG A 346 -35.43 -13.24 3.06
C ARG A 346 -36.19 -12.09 2.41
N GLU A 347 -36.64 -11.13 3.23
CA GLU A 347 -37.64 -10.13 2.83
C GLU A 347 -37.08 -8.72 2.68
N GLY A 348 -35.82 -8.49 3.08
CA GLY A 348 -35.19 -7.18 3.02
C GLY A 348 -34.99 -6.66 1.58
N SER A 349 -34.66 -5.37 1.45
CA SER A 349 -34.05 -4.84 0.23
C SER A 349 -32.74 -5.58 -0.07
N ALA A 350 -32.24 -5.55 -1.31
CA ALA A 350 -30.98 -6.22 -1.67
C ALA A 350 -29.81 -5.87 -0.74
N GLU A 351 -29.72 -4.61 -0.30
CA GLU A 351 -28.72 -4.14 0.66
C GLU A 351 -28.87 -4.78 2.05
N ILE A 352 -30.12 -4.86 2.55
CA ILE A 352 -30.44 -5.49 3.83
C ILE A 352 -30.25 -7.01 3.77
N ARG A 353 -30.67 -7.67 2.68
CA ARG A 353 -30.45 -9.11 2.50
C ARG A 353 -28.96 -9.42 2.50
N ARG A 354 -28.18 -8.67 1.71
CA ARG A 354 -26.71 -8.81 1.69
C ARG A 354 -26.10 -8.65 3.09
N ALA A 355 -26.52 -7.63 3.83
CA ALA A 355 -26.08 -7.35 5.19
C ALA A 355 -26.42 -8.49 6.16
N ALA A 356 -27.66 -8.97 6.14
CA ALA A 356 -28.12 -10.07 6.98
C ALA A 356 -27.41 -11.38 6.63
N ILE A 357 -27.27 -11.71 5.34
CA ILE A 357 -26.54 -12.90 4.89
C ILE A 357 -25.08 -12.88 5.38
N ARG A 358 -24.39 -11.74 5.31
CA ARG A 358 -23.03 -11.60 5.88
C ARG A 358 -22.95 -11.93 7.37
N GLY A 359 -23.96 -11.51 8.15
CA GLY A 359 -24.04 -11.85 9.58
C GLY A 359 -24.32 -13.33 9.82
N LEU A 360 -25.24 -13.91 9.04
CA LEU A 360 -25.70 -15.30 9.18
C LEU A 360 -24.69 -16.34 8.70
N VAL A 361 -23.68 -15.96 7.90
CA VAL A 361 -22.63 -16.87 7.38
C VAL A 361 -21.97 -17.73 8.48
N ARG A 362 -21.90 -17.23 9.71
CA ARG A 362 -21.30 -17.95 10.85
C ARG A 362 -22.31 -18.74 11.70
N ASP A 363 -23.61 -18.58 11.48
CA ASP A 363 -24.66 -19.31 12.20
C ASP A 363 -25.09 -20.57 11.42
N GLU A 364 -24.64 -21.75 11.87
CA GLU A 364 -25.00 -23.03 11.25
C GLU A 364 -26.52 -23.27 11.21
N ARG A 365 -27.29 -22.73 12.17
CA ARG A 365 -28.75 -22.84 12.20
C ARG A 365 -29.44 -22.03 11.11
N SER A 366 -28.71 -21.12 10.46
CA SER A 366 -29.20 -20.31 9.34
C SER A 366 -28.66 -20.79 7.99
N LEU A 367 -28.01 -21.95 7.95
CA LEU A 367 -27.39 -22.50 6.74
C LEU A 367 -28.37 -22.52 5.55
N GLU A 368 -29.61 -23.00 5.74
CA GLU A 368 -30.62 -23.04 4.67
C GLU A 368 -30.88 -21.66 4.03
N ILE A 369 -30.89 -20.60 4.85
CA ILE A 369 -31.10 -19.23 4.38
C ILE A 369 -29.88 -18.72 3.60
N VAL A 370 -28.67 -19.04 4.08
CA VAL A 370 -27.42 -18.67 3.42
C VAL A 370 -27.29 -19.40 2.08
N LEU A 371 -27.66 -20.68 2.00
CA LEU A 371 -27.67 -21.46 0.76
C LEU A 371 -28.72 -20.93 -0.23
N ALA A 372 -29.92 -20.58 0.25
CA ALA A 372 -30.97 -20.00 -0.59
C ALA A 372 -30.51 -18.69 -1.27
N ALA A 373 -29.64 -17.91 -0.61
CA ALA A 373 -29.11 -16.67 -1.15
C ALA A 373 -28.19 -16.86 -2.38
N LEU A 374 -27.72 -18.07 -2.68
CA LEU A 374 -27.08 -18.37 -3.98
C LEU A 374 -28.03 -18.15 -5.16
N ASN A 375 -29.34 -18.21 -4.96
CA ASN A 375 -30.34 -18.03 -6.00
C ASN A 375 -30.89 -16.59 -6.09
N ASP A 376 -30.36 -15.66 -5.29
CA ASP A 376 -30.80 -14.26 -5.27
C ASP A 376 -30.57 -13.58 -6.63
N GLU A 377 -31.49 -12.70 -7.01
CA GLU A 377 -31.42 -11.91 -8.24
C GLU A 377 -30.23 -10.96 -8.22
N ASP A 378 -29.90 -10.42 -7.03
CA ASP A 378 -28.80 -9.48 -6.86
C ASP A 378 -27.44 -10.23 -6.73
N PRO A 379 -26.47 -9.98 -7.63
CA PRO A 379 -25.17 -10.64 -7.61
C PRO A 379 -24.36 -10.34 -6.34
N LEU A 380 -24.59 -9.21 -5.67
CA LEU A 380 -23.90 -8.86 -4.42
C LEU A 380 -24.40 -9.69 -3.25
N VAL A 381 -25.68 -10.09 -3.26
CA VAL A 381 -26.24 -11.00 -2.26
C VAL A 381 -25.65 -12.41 -2.47
N ARG A 382 -25.60 -12.91 -3.72
CA ARG A 382 -24.93 -14.18 -4.04
C ARG A 382 -23.46 -14.18 -3.62
N SER A 383 -22.75 -13.10 -3.92
CA SER A 383 -21.35 -12.88 -3.53
C SER A 383 -21.16 -12.86 -2.01
N ALA A 384 -22.12 -12.33 -1.25
CA ALA A 384 -22.11 -12.41 0.21
C ALA A 384 -22.26 -13.85 0.71
N ALA A 385 -23.14 -14.65 0.10
CA ALA A 385 -23.32 -16.06 0.44
C ALA A 385 -22.03 -16.87 0.18
N LEU A 386 -21.38 -16.68 -0.98
CA LEU A 386 -20.13 -17.39 -1.34
C LEU A 386 -18.96 -17.14 -0.37
N THR A 387 -19.00 -16.05 0.40
CA THR A 387 -18.00 -15.80 1.46
C THR A 387 -18.02 -16.89 2.53
N ALA A 388 -19.18 -17.53 2.76
CA ALA A 388 -19.30 -18.68 3.65
C ALA A 388 -18.60 -19.93 3.09
N TRP A 389 -18.71 -20.17 1.77
CA TRP A 389 -18.05 -21.31 1.11
C TRP A 389 -16.51 -21.20 1.21
N GLU A 390 -15.97 -20.00 0.97
CA GLU A 390 -14.53 -19.75 1.04
C GLU A 390 -13.96 -19.88 2.46
N ASN A 391 -14.77 -19.53 3.47
CA ASN A 391 -14.40 -19.61 4.88
C ASN A 391 -15.06 -20.78 5.62
N ARG A 392 -15.48 -21.81 4.88
CA ARG A 392 -16.36 -22.87 5.39
C ARG A 392 -15.78 -23.62 6.61
N PRO A 393 -16.60 -23.91 7.64
CA PRO A 393 -16.22 -24.83 8.71
C PRO A 393 -15.93 -26.24 8.15
N ARG A 394 -15.03 -27.00 8.79
CA ARG A 394 -14.67 -28.38 8.38
C ARG A 394 -15.71 -29.45 8.75
N SER A 395 -16.96 -29.06 9.02
CA SER A 395 -18.03 -29.99 9.40
C SER A 395 -18.60 -30.68 8.16
N GLY A 396 -18.60 -32.02 8.14
CA GLY A 396 -19.05 -32.81 6.99
C GLY A 396 -20.47 -32.48 6.53
N ARG A 397 -21.44 -32.44 7.44
CA ARG A 397 -22.85 -32.13 7.11
C ARG A 397 -23.05 -30.75 6.47
N VAL A 398 -22.29 -29.75 6.92
CA VAL A 398 -22.37 -28.39 6.39
C VAL A 398 -21.77 -28.35 4.99
N ILE A 399 -20.65 -29.05 4.78
CA ILE A 399 -20.01 -29.16 3.47
C ILE A 399 -20.95 -29.86 2.47
N ASP A 400 -21.59 -30.95 2.85
CA ASP A 400 -22.52 -31.70 1.98
C ASP A 400 -23.69 -30.83 1.50
N ALA A 401 -24.29 -30.03 2.40
CA ALA A 401 -25.37 -29.12 2.05
C ALA A 401 -24.91 -27.99 1.10
N TRP A 402 -23.69 -27.45 1.31
CA TRP A 402 -23.10 -26.48 0.39
C TRP A 402 -22.84 -27.06 -0.98
N ILE A 403 -22.32 -28.28 -1.04
CA ILE A 403 -22.09 -29.00 -2.28
C ILE A 403 -23.41 -29.14 -3.04
N GLU A 404 -24.46 -29.69 -2.41
CA GLU A 404 -25.77 -29.87 -3.03
C GLU A 404 -26.30 -28.54 -3.63
N ALA A 405 -26.23 -27.46 -2.85
CA ALA A 405 -26.69 -26.15 -3.28
C ALA A 405 -25.86 -25.57 -4.45
N LEU A 406 -24.53 -25.71 -4.41
CA LEU A 406 -23.64 -25.22 -5.47
C LEU A 406 -23.79 -26.01 -6.77
N LEU A 407 -23.94 -27.34 -6.69
CA LEU A 407 -24.19 -28.18 -7.86
C LEU A 407 -25.54 -27.84 -8.50
N ALA A 408 -26.59 -27.61 -7.70
CA ALA A 408 -27.88 -27.13 -8.20
C ALA A 408 -27.80 -25.73 -8.83
N PHE A 409 -26.95 -24.85 -8.30
CA PHE A 409 -26.70 -23.51 -8.82
C PHE A 409 -25.84 -23.48 -10.10
N ALA A 410 -25.08 -24.55 -10.39
CA ALA A 410 -24.11 -24.63 -11.48
C ALA A 410 -24.59 -24.08 -12.85
N PRO A 411 -25.82 -24.34 -13.33
CA PRO A 411 -26.29 -23.81 -14.62
C PRO A 411 -26.42 -22.28 -14.68
N ARG A 412 -26.52 -21.62 -13.52
CA ARG A 412 -26.67 -20.16 -13.39
C ARG A 412 -25.36 -19.44 -13.06
N ALA A 413 -24.30 -20.19 -12.76
CA ALA A 413 -23.00 -19.64 -12.42
C ALA A 413 -22.41 -18.86 -13.61
N SER A 414 -22.19 -17.57 -13.42
CA SER A 414 -21.82 -16.65 -14.50
C SER A 414 -20.48 -15.98 -14.23
N THR A 415 -20.26 -15.53 -13.00
CA THR A 415 -19.01 -14.88 -12.59
C THR A 415 -17.91 -15.90 -12.34
N LEU A 416 -16.64 -15.48 -12.44
CA LEU A 416 -15.51 -16.35 -12.15
C LEU A 416 -15.60 -16.96 -10.75
N ARG A 417 -15.97 -16.16 -9.74
CA ARG A 417 -16.11 -16.59 -8.34
C ARG A 417 -17.16 -17.69 -8.19
N GLU A 418 -18.31 -17.53 -8.85
CA GLU A 418 -19.38 -18.53 -8.89
C GLU A 418 -18.90 -19.83 -9.58
N ARG A 419 -18.29 -19.74 -10.77
CA ARG A 419 -17.83 -20.93 -11.52
C ARG A 419 -16.73 -21.70 -10.78
N ARG A 420 -15.81 -20.99 -10.13
CA ARG A 420 -14.77 -21.60 -9.29
C ARG A 420 -15.36 -22.34 -8.08
N ALA A 421 -16.31 -21.72 -7.37
CA ALA A 421 -16.99 -22.38 -6.24
C ALA A 421 -17.74 -23.66 -6.68
N VAL A 422 -18.38 -23.63 -7.85
CA VAL A 422 -19.03 -24.81 -8.45
C VAL A 422 -18.03 -25.91 -8.78
N ALA A 423 -16.90 -25.58 -9.40
CA ALA A 423 -15.86 -26.55 -9.72
C ALA A 423 -15.23 -27.16 -8.45
N GLU A 424 -15.01 -26.36 -7.41
CA GLU A 424 -14.54 -26.85 -6.10
C GLU A 424 -15.57 -27.79 -5.44
N ALA A 425 -16.87 -27.47 -5.52
CA ALA A 425 -17.94 -28.33 -5.01
C ALA A 425 -17.99 -29.67 -5.77
N ALA A 426 -17.92 -29.63 -7.11
CA ALA A 426 -17.87 -30.82 -7.95
C ALA A 426 -16.64 -31.69 -7.67
N ALA A 427 -15.50 -31.05 -7.38
CA ALA A 427 -14.27 -31.75 -7.03
C ALA A 427 -14.39 -32.51 -5.70
N ILE A 428 -15.09 -31.93 -4.72
CA ILE A 428 -15.31 -32.56 -3.41
C ILE A 428 -16.36 -33.67 -3.49
N SER A 429 -17.42 -33.50 -4.29
CA SER A 429 -18.47 -34.51 -4.46
C SER A 429 -18.10 -35.65 -5.41
N GLY A 430 -17.09 -35.44 -6.26
CA GLY A 430 -16.74 -36.38 -7.34
C GLY A 430 -17.71 -36.33 -8.52
N ASP A 431 -18.35 -35.19 -8.79
CA ASP A 431 -19.24 -35.02 -9.95
C ASP A 431 -18.42 -34.94 -11.25
N GLU A 432 -18.16 -36.10 -11.85
CA GLU A 432 -17.36 -36.23 -13.05
C GLU A 432 -17.91 -35.40 -14.22
N ALA A 433 -19.23 -35.34 -14.40
CA ALA A 433 -19.84 -34.67 -15.55
C ALA A 433 -19.62 -33.15 -15.49
N LEU A 434 -19.76 -32.54 -14.31
CA LEU A 434 -19.46 -31.12 -14.13
C LEU A 434 -17.96 -30.83 -14.25
N LEU A 435 -17.11 -31.71 -13.72
CA LEU A 435 -15.66 -31.55 -13.86
C LEU A 435 -15.20 -31.65 -15.32
N GLN A 436 -15.77 -32.57 -16.10
CA GLN A 436 -15.51 -32.69 -17.53
C GLN A 436 -15.90 -31.41 -18.29
N ARG A 437 -17.06 -30.82 -17.97
CA ARG A 437 -17.46 -29.52 -18.53
C ARG A 437 -16.53 -28.38 -18.12
N ALA A 438 -15.99 -28.43 -16.91
CA ALA A 438 -15.09 -27.41 -16.38
C ALA A 438 -13.70 -27.42 -17.05
N LEU A 439 -13.32 -28.49 -17.75
CA LEU A 439 -12.11 -28.54 -18.56
C LEU A 439 -12.11 -27.54 -19.73
N ASP A 440 -13.30 -27.14 -20.20
CA ASP A 440 -13.49 -26.17 -21.28
C ASP A 440 -13.71 -24.72 -20.78
N ASP A 441 -13.54 -24.45 -19.47
CA ASP A 441 -13.67 -23.09 -18.92
C ASP A 441 -12.56 -22.17 -19.46
N ALA A 442 -12.89 -20.89 -19.63
CA ALA A 442 -11.95 -19.89 -20.09
C ALA A 442 -10.87 -19.55 -19.04
N ASP A 443 -11.13 -19.81 -17.75
CA ASP A 443 -10.21 -19.50 -16.67
C ASP A 443 -9.40 -20.71 -16.20
N ALA A 444 -8.07 -20.55 -16.17
CA ALA A 444 -7.14 -21.62 -15.81
C ALA A 444 -7.29 -22.14 -14.38
N SER A 445 -7.81 -21.35 -13.43
CA SER A 445 -8.04 -21.82 -12.06
C SER A 445 -9.17 -22.84 -11.97
N VAL A 446 -10.23 -22.64 -12.76
CA VAL A 446 -11.36 -23.56 -12.87
C VAL A 446 -10.91 -24.86 -13.54
N VAL A 447 -10.18 -24.74 -14.66
CA VAL A 447 -9.61 -25.88 -15.39
C VAL A 447 -8.64 -26.69 -14.52
N ALA A 448 -7.73 -26.02 -13.80
CA ALA A 448 -6.79 -26.68 -12.90
C ALA A 448 -7.50 -27.45 -11.78
N THR A 449 -8.54 -26.86 -11.19
CA THR A 449 -9.37 -27.53 -10.17
C THR A 449 -10.00 -28.81 -10.72
N ALA A 450 -10.56 -28.74 -11.93
CA ALA A 450 -11.16 -29.89 -12.60
C ALA A 450 -10.15 -31.00 -12.91
N ILE A 451 -8.99 -30.65 -13.46
CA ILE A 451 -7.91 -31.58 -13.78
C ILE A 451 -7.43 -32.32 -12.53
N SER A 452 -7.15 -31.59 -11.44
CA SER A 452 -6.70 -32.21 -10.19
C SER A 452 -7.74 -33.18 -9.62
N ALA A 453 -9.02 -32.83 -9.67
CA ALA A 453 -10.10 -33.69 -9.20
C ALA A 453 -10.26 -34.95 -10.05
N LEU A 454 -10.35 -34.80 -11.38
CA LEU A 454 -10.44 -35.94 -12.32
C LEU A 454 -9.21 -36.85 -12.24
N ALA A 455 -8.02 -36.28 -12.04
CA ALA A 455 -6.80 -37.06 -11.84
C ALA A 455 -6.85 -37.88 -10.54
N ALA A 456 -7.33 -37.29 -9.45
CA ALA A 456 -7.48 -37.98 -8.16
C ALA A 456 -8.52 -39.12 -8.23
N MET A 457 -9.56 -38.94 -9.04
CA MET A 457 -10.59 -39.96 -9.30
C MET A 457 -10.16 -41.04 -10.30
N GLY A 458 -9.04 -40.86 -11.01
CA GLY A 458 -8.64 -41.73 -12.11
C GLY A 458 -9.47 -41.57 -13.39
N ALA A 459 -10.29 -40.52 -13.48
CA ALA A 459 -11.17 -40.20 -14.60
C ALA A 459 -10.52 -39.28 -15.65
N LEU A 460 -9.35 -38.71 -15.37
CA LEU A 460 -8.61 -37.88 -16.34
C LEU A 460 -7.96 -38.74 -17.42
N GLY A 461 -8.43 -38.61 -18.66
CA GLY A 461 -7.94 -39.39 -19.79
C GLY A 461 -6.49 -39.08 -20.16
N SER A 462 -5.78 -40.06 -20.75
CA SER A 462 -4.36 -39.90 -21.13
C SER A 462 -4.13 -38.74 -22.11
N SER A 463 -5.07 -38.51 -23.04
CA SER A 463 -5.03 -37.40 -24.00
C SER A 463 -5.17 -36.04 -23.30
N GLU A 464 -6.10 -35.93 -22.35
CA GLU A 464 -6.36 -34.73 -21.56
C GLU A 464 -5.15 -34.38 -20.69
N ARG A 465 -4.60 -35.38 -19.98
CA ARG A 465 -3.38 -35.21 -19.19
C ARG A 465 -2.21 -34.73 -20.03
N THR A 466 -2.01 -35.32 -21.21
CA THR A 466 -0.92 -34.91 -22.12
C THR A 466 -1.10 -33.47 -22.59
N ARG A 467 -2.33 -33.07 -22.92
CA ARG A 467 -2.66 -31.69 -23.30
C ARG A 467 -2.41 -30.72 -22.14
N ALA A 468 -2.82 -31.07 -20.92
CA ALA A 468 -2.66 -30.24 -19.74
C ALA A 468 -1.18 -30.05 -19.35
N LEU A 469 -0.38 -31.12 -19.38
CA LEU A 469 1.08 -31.05 -19.15
C LEU A 469 1.81 -30.19 -20.20
N SER A 470 1.22 -30.02 -21.38
CA SER A 470 1.77 -29.18 -22.46
C SER A 470 1.22 -27.75 -22.45
N SER A 471 0.36 -27.39 -21.48
CA SER A 471 -0.24 -26.06 -21.38
C SER A 471 0.81 -24.98 -21.12
N GLU A 472 0.62 -23.79 -21.69
CA GLU A 472 1.42 -22.62 -21.34
C GLU A 472 1.18 -22.16 -19.89
N ASP A 473 0.02 -22.48 -19.33
CA ASP A 473 -0.38 -22.06 -17.99
C ASP A 473 0.16 -23.01 -16.90
N PRO A 474 0.98 -22.52 -15.96
CA PRO A 474 1.58 -23.37 -14.92
C PRO A 474 0.57 -23.96 -13.94
N TRP A 475 -0.59 -23.33 -13.71
CA TRP A 475 -1.62 -23.93 -12.84
C TRP A 475 -2.21 -25.19 -13.45
N ILE A 476 -2.44 -25.18 -14.77
CA ILE A 476 -2.92 -26.35 -15.51
C ILE A 476 -1.85 -27.45 -15.54
N ARG A 477 -0.58 -27.09 -15.82
CA ARG A 477 0.52 -28.07 -15.80
C ARG A 477 0.69 -28.72 -14.43
N GLY A 478 0.72 -27.91 -13.36
CA GLY A 478 0.84 -28.38 -11.99
C GLY A 478 -0.30 -29.31 -11.57
N ALA A 479 -1.54 -28.99 -11.96
CA ALA A 479 -2.72 -29.79 -11.67
C ALA A 479 -2.70 -31.18 -12.33
N ALA A 480 -2.05 -31.31 -13.49
CA ALA A 480 -2.01 -32.53 -14.30
C ALA A 480 -0.88 -33.50 -13.91
N LEU A 481 -0.04 -33.14 -12.93
CA LEU A 481 1.10 -33.95 -12.52
C LEU A 481 0.64 -35.30 -11.95
N ASP A 482 1.16 -36.38 -12.52
CA ASP A 482 1.28 -37.67 -11.85
C ASP A 482 2.75 -37.92 -11.49
N LEU A 483 3.03 -39.04 -10.80
CA LEU A 483 4.38 -39.36 -10.34
C LEU A 483 5.40 -39.46 -11.50
N HIS A 484 4.98 -40.00 -12.65
CA HIS A 484 5.84 -40.19 -13.81
C HIS A 484 6.15 -38.86 -14.52
N ALA A 485 5.14 -37.99 -14.67
CA ALA A 485 5.31 -36.64 -15.18
C ALA A 485 6.16 -35.79 -14.23
N ALA A 486 5.94 -35.90 -12.92
CA ALA A 486 6.66 -35.12 -11.92
C ALA A 486 8.18 -35.39 -11.93
N LEU A 487 8.60 -36.64 -12.08
CA LEU A 487 10.01 -37.00 -12.22
C LEU A 487 10.69 -36.31 -13.42
N ARG A 488 9.95 -36.04 -14.50
CA ARG A 488 10.48 -35.31 -15.68
C ARG A 488 10.40 -33.79 -15.55
N THR A 489 9.34 -33.30 -14.90
CA THR A 489 8.99 -31.88 -14.86
C THR A 489 9.76 -31.12 -13.78
N ALA A 490 10.01 -31.74 -12.61
CA ALA A 490 10.53 -31.06 -11.43
C ALA A 490 11.86 -30.29 -11.65
N MET A 491 12.69 -30.74 -12.58
CA MET A 491 14.01 -30.16 -12.86
C MET A 491 14.06 -29.33 -14.15
N ARG A 492 12.94 -29.25 -14.89
CA ARG A 492 12.93 -28.75 -16.28
C ARG A 492 11.86 -27.71 -16.57
N ASP A 493 10.78 -27.66 -15.78
CA ASP A 493 9.73 -26.66 -16.00
C ASP A 493 10.30 -25.25 -15.82
N PRO A 494 9.95 -24.28 -16.68
CA PRO A 494 10.40 -22.91 -16.49
C PRO A 494 9.71 -22.17 -15.34
N ASP A 495 8.62 -22.73 -14.78
CA ASP A 495 7.88 -22.15 -13.66
C ASP A 495 8.31 -22.79 -12.32
N PRO A 496 8.78 -21.99 -11.34
CA PRO A 496 9.29 -22.52 -10.09
C PRO A 496 8.19 -23.18 -9.23
N TRP A 497 6.93 -22.75 -9.31
CA TRP A 497 5.85 -23.38 -8.53
C TRP A 497 5.49 -24.76 -9.09
N VAL A 498 5.56 -24.95 -10.41
CA VAL A 498 5.39 -26.29 -11.02
C VAL A 498 6.54 -27.21 -10.61
N CYS A 499 7.78 -26.72 -10.61
CA CYS A 499 8.94 -27.49 -10.13
C CYS A 499 8.78 -27.91 -8.67
N ARG A 500 8.34 -26.99 -7.80
CA ARG A 500 8.08 -27.28 -6.38
C ARG A 500 6.97 -28.32 -6.21
N ALA A 501 5.84 -28.16 -6.90
CA ALA A 501 4.72 -29.11 -6.85
C ALA A 501 5.12 -30.52 -7.32
N ALA A 502 5.88 -30.61 -8.41
CA ALA A 502 6.41 -31.88 -8.91
C ALA A 502 7.39 -32.53 -7.91
N THR A 503 8.26 -31.72 -7.30
CA THR A 503 9.21 -32.20 -6.28
C THR A 503 8.48 -32.74 -5.04
N ASP A 504 7.49 -32.00 -4.54
CA ASP A 504 6.70 -32.44 -3.40
C ASP A 504 5.93 -33.75 -3.69
N LEU A 505 5.40 -33.90 -4.90
CA LEU A 505 4.74 -35.14 -5.32
C LEU A 505 5.70 -36.34 -5.27
N VAL A 506 6.90 -36.20 -5.83
CA VAL A 506 7.93 -37.25 -5.82
C VAL A 506 8.37 -37.58 -4.40
N VAL A 507 8.60 -36.57 -3.55
CA VAL A 507 9.06 -36.77 -2.17
C VAL A 507 7.98 -37.45 -1.32
N ARG A 508 6.71 -37.03 -1.46
CA ARG A 508 5.57 -37.61 -0.75
C ARG A 508 5.33 -39.07 -1.14
N ASP A 509 5.37 -39.37 -2.43
CA ASP A 509 5.10 -40.70 -2.99
C ASP A 509 6.40 -41.50 -3.27
N ARG A 510 7.51 -41.15 -2.61
CA ARG A 510 8.85 -41.71 -2.86
C ARG A 510 8.93 -43.24 -2.78
N THR A 511 8.07 -43.89 -2.01
CA THR A 511 8.00 -45.35 -1.88
C THR A 511 7.50 -46.04 -3.15
N LYS A 512 6.86 -45.30 -4.06
CA LYS A 512 6.34 -45.79 -5.35
C LYS A 512 7.34 -45.57 -6.50
N VAL A 513 8.46 -44.90 -6.25
CA VAL A 513 9.52 -44.65 -7.24
C VAL A 513 10.63 -45.69 -7.04
N SER A 514 11.24 -46.17 -8.13
CA SER A 514 12.36 -47.11 -7.98
C SER A 514 13.55 -46.44 -7.29
N PRO A 515 14.35 -47.16 -6.48
CA PRO A 515 15.49 -46.57 -5.77
C PRO A 515 16.48 -45.85 -6.71
N ASN A 516 16.70 -46.40 -7.90
CA ASN A 516 17.61 -45.82 -8.89
C ASN A 516 17.07 -44.50 -9.47
N GLU A 517 15.77 -44.44 -9.79
CA GLU A 517 15.13 -43.21 -10.28
C GLU A 517 15.08 -42.15 -9.19
N LEU A 518 14.76 -42.52 -7.95
CA LEU A 518 14.71 -41.60 -6.82
C LEU A 518 16.08 -41.02 -6.52
N ARG A 519 17.12 -41.85 -6.57
CA ARG A 519 18.52 -41.43 -6.45
C ARG A 519 18.92 -40.45 -7.55
N ALA A 520 18.63 -40.78 -8.81
CA ALA A 520 18.92 -39.91 -9.95
C ALA A 520 18.18 -38.56 -9.83
N PHE A 521 16.93 -38.59 -9.39
CA PHE A 521 16.12 -37.42 -9.12
C PHE A 521 16.71 -36.54 -8.02
N ALA A 522 17.09 -37.14 -6.89
CA ALA A 522 17.66 -36.42 -5.75
C ALA A 522 19.01 -35.76 -6.09
N LEU A 523 19.88 -36.48 -6.81
CA LEU A 523 21.16 -35.95 -7.28
C LEU A 523 20.98 -34.80 -8.28
N ALA A 524 20.01 -34.89 -9.19
CA ALA A 524 19.69 -33.79 -10.11
C ALA A 524 19.15 -32.57 -9.34
N GLY A 525 18.25 -32.80 -8.39
CA GLY A 525 17.65 -31.75 -7.57
C GLY A 525 18.65 -31.03 -6.66
N ALA A 526 19.71 -31.70 -6.21
CA ALA A 526 20.77 -31.10 -5.41
C ALA A 526 21.51 -29.96 -6.14
N LEU A 527 21.40 -29.89 -7.47
CA LEU A 527 21.99 -28.85 -8.32
C LEU A 527 20.95 -27.82 -8.82
N HIS A 528 19.70 -27.91 -8.36
CA HIS A 528 18.62 -27.08 -8.86
C HIS A 528 18.79 -25.60 -8.47
N ALA A 529 18.33 -24.65 -9.28
CA ALA A 529 18.46 -23.21 -9.01
C ALA A 529 17.62 -22.76 -7.79
N ASP A 530 16.46 -23.39 -7.58
CA ASP A 530 15.57 -23.12 -6.45
C ASP A 530 16.05 -23.80 -5.16
N ALA A 531 16.33 -22.98 -4.14
CA ALA A 531 16.78 -23.44 -2.82
C ALA A 531 15.75 -24.35 -2.13
N TRP A 532 14.46 -24.12 -2.34
CA TRP A 532 13.43 -24.98 -1.75
C TRP A 532 13.51 -26.40 -2.32
N VAL A 533 13.73 -26.54 -3.63
CA VAL A 533 13.87 -27.84 -4.28
C VAL A 533 15.11 -28.56 -3.77
N ARG A 534 16.25 -27.84 -3.69
CA ARG A 534 17.51 -28.39 -3.13
C ARG A 534 17.33 -28.90 -1.69
N ALA A 535 16.66 -28.13 -0.84
CA ALA A 535 16.38 -28.53 0.54
C ALA A 535 15.49 -29.78 0.59
N ARG A 536 14.42 -29.81 -0.21
CA ARG A 536 13.46 -30.92 -0.21
C ARG A 536 14.07 -32.24 -0.68
N VAL A 537 14.93 -32.21 -1.69
CA VAL A 537 15.60 -33.42 -2.17
C VAL A 537 16.76 -33.86 -1.31
N ALA A 538 17.33 -32.99 -0.48
CA ALA A 538 18.40 -33.37 0.46
C ALA A 538 17.93 -34.50 1.38
N GLU A 539 16.66 -34.48 1.80
CA GLU A 539 16.01 -35.51 2.61
C GLU A 539 15.91 -36.88 1.91
N LEU A 540 16.13 -36.95 0.60
CA LEU A 540 16.10 -38.20 -0.19
C LEU A 540 17.48 -38.83 -0.39
N LEU A 541 18.56 -38.09 -0.09
CA LEU A 541 19.92 -38.56 -0.31
C LEU A 541 20.39 -39.47 0.83
N ASP A 542 21.09 -40.54 0.48
CA ASP A 542 21.67 -41.48 1.43
C ASP A 542 23.19 -41.30 1.53
N PRO A 543 23.72 -40.79 2.66
CA PRO A 543 25.16 -40.54 2.81
C PRO A 543 26.02 -41.80 2.84
N ARG A 544 25.44 -43.01 2.87
CA ARG A 544 26.18 -44.28 2.69
C ARG A 544 26.68 -44.45 1.25
N HIS A 545 26.06 -43.78 0.29
CA HIS A 545 26.47 -43.82 -1.11
C HIS A 545 27.38 -42.63 -1.44
N ARG A 546 28.57 -42.92 -1.98
CA ARG A 546 29.64 -41.92 -2.19
C ARG A 546 29.20 -40.66 -2.96
N GLU A 547 28.45 -40.81 -4.04
CA GLU A 547 27.95 -39.67 -4.85
C GLU A 547 26.91 -38.81 -4.10
N GLU A 548 26.08 -39.44 -3.28
CA GLU A 548 25.05 -38.75 -2.51
C GLU A 548 25.63 -38.04 -1.30
N LEU A 549 26.66 -38.63 -0.68
CA LEU A 549 27.49 -37.96 0.32
C LEU A 549 28.16 -36.71 -0.25
N ARG A 550 28.72 -36.77 -1.46
CA ARG A 550 29.28 -35.58 -2.15
C ARG A 550 28.23 -34.49 -2.32
N ALA A 551 27.02 -34.86 -2.73
CA ALA A 551 25.91 -33.94 -2.89
C ALA A 551 25.49 -33.30 -1.55
N LEU A 552 25.28 -34.10 -0.50
CA LEU A 552 24.94 -33.62 0.85
C LEU A 552 26.01 -32.67 1.43
N LEU A 553 27.29 -33.01 1.27
CA LEU A 553 28.39 -32.15 1.70
C LEU A 553 28.37 -30.81 0.95
N ARG A 554 28.12 -30.80 -0.36
CA ARG A 554 27.96 -29.56 -1.12
C ARG A 554 26.76 -28.75 -0.61
N LEU A 555 25.61 -29.39 -0.39
CA LEU A 555 24.39 -28.74 0.13
C LEU A 555 24.58 -28.19 1.55
N SER A 556 25.41 -28.82 2.39
CA SER A 556 25.73 -28.31 3.73
C SER A 556 26.49 -26.97 3.70
N GLY A 557 27.12 -26.64 2.57
CA GLY A 557 27.77 -25.36 2.30
C GLY A 557 26.93 -24.38 1.46
N ASP A 558 25.65 -24.65 1.22
CA ASP A 558 24.78 -23.82 0.39
C ASP A 558 24.60 -22.39 0.94
N THR A 559 24.36 -21.41 0.08
CA THR A 559 24.05 -20.03 0.49
C THR A 559 22.74 -19.91 1.25
N ALA A 560 21.75 -20.74 0.94
CA ALA A 560 20.42 -20.70 1.54
C ALA A 560 20.40 -21.45 2.89
N PRO A 561 19.98 -20.81 4.00
CA PRO A 561 19.94 -21.44 5.32
C PRO A 561 19.13 -22.73 5.37
N MET A 562 17.97 -22.78 4.71
CA MET A 562 17.11 -23.97 4.69
C MET A 562 17.78 -25.20 4.06
N VAL A 563 18.61 -25.01 3.03
CA VAL A 563 19.31 -26.10 2.35
C VAL A 563 20.39 -26.67 3.25
N ARG A 564 21.17 -25.78 3.91
CA ARG A 564 22.18 -26.20 4.88
C ARG A 564 21.57 -27.01 6.02
N ALA A 565 20.44 -26.55 6.56
CA ALA A 565 19.74 -27.22 7.64
C ALA A 565 19.24 -28.61 7.23
N ALA A 566 18.63 -28.74 6.04
CA ALA A 566 18.16 -30.03 5.53
C ALA A 566 19.30 -31.03 5.33
N ALA A 567 20.40 -30.59 4.69
CA ALA A 567 21.57 -31.44 4.49
C ALA A 567 22.24 -31.83 5.81
N ALA A 568 22.36 -30.89 6.75
CA ALA A 568 22.93 -31.16 8.07
C ALA A 568 22.11 -32.19 8.84
N SER A 569 20.78 -32.11 8.80
CA SER A 569 19.91 -33.09 9.47
C SER A 569 20.14 -34.52 8.96
N VAL A 570 20.38 -34.70 7.67
CA VAL A 570 20.64 -36.03 7.08
C VAL A 570 22.03 -36.54 7.46
N LEU A 571 23.04 -35.67 7.41
CA LEU A 571 24.41 -36.03 7.77
C LEU A 571 24.52 -36.37 9.27
N GLU A 572 23.90 -35.59 10.15
CA GLU A 572 23.90 -35.82 11.60
C GLU A 572 23.22 -37.11 12.01
N ALA A 573 22.22 -37.55 11.26
CA ALA A 573 21.51 -38.80 11.52
C ALA A 573 22.36 -40.05 11.21
N MET A 574 23.51 -39.91 10.54
CA MET A 574 24.39 -41.02 10.16
C MET A 574 25.47 -41.29 11.23
N PRO A 575 25.45 -42.46 11.92
CA PRO A 575 26.43 -42.76 12.96
C PRO A 575 27.86 -42.94 12.44
N SER A 576 28.04 -43.50 11.24
CA SER A 576 29.34 -43.78 10.61
C SER A 576 29.79 -42.71 9.61
N LEU A 577 29.31 -41.47 9.77
CA LEU A 577 29.60 -40.37 8.85
C LEU A 577 31.11 -40.12 8.70
N GLU A 578 31.84 -40.09 9.82
CA GLU A 578 33.28 -39.79 9.86
C GLU A 578 34.10 -40.76 8.99
N GLU A 579 33.80 -42.05 9.08
CA GLU A 579 34.45 -43.10 8.27
C GLU A 579 34.23 -42.87 6.77
N HIS A 580 33.00 -42.53 6.37
CA HIS A 580 32.65 -42.32 4.97
C HIS A 580 33.24 -41.01 4.42
N VAL A 581 33.30 -39.96 5.24
CA VAL A 581 33.93 -38.68 4.90
C VAL A 581 35.44 -38.85 4.75
N SER A 582 36.11 -39.58 5.64
CA SER A 582 37.54 -39.89 5.52
C SER A 582 37.83 -40.67 4.25
N ALA A 583 37.08 -41.75 4.00
CA ALA A 583 37.24 -42.56 2.78
C ALA A 583 37.02 -41.75 1.50
N LEU A 584 36.12 -40.76 1.52
CA LEU A 584 35.90 -39.85 0.39
C LEU A 584 37.10 -38.91 0.17
N LEU A 585 37.68 -38.37 1.24
CA LEU A 585 38.82 -37.47 1.18
C LEU A 585 40.08 -38.18 0.67
N ASP A 586 40.32 -39.41 1.13
CA ASP A 586 41.47 -40.25 0.75
C ASP A 586 41.42 -40.70 -0.71
N ALA A 587 40.22 -40.85 -1.29
CA ALA A 587 40.07 -41.20 -2.69
C ALA A 587 40.54 -40.08 -3.66
N GLY A 588 40.71 -38.83 -3.20
CA GLY A 588 41.21 -37.72 -4.02
C GLY A 588 40.26 -37.21 -5.12
N GLU A 589 39.03 -37.75 -5.18
CA GLU A 589 38.07 -37.53 -6.28
C GLU A 589 37.10 -36.36 -6.06
N ALA A 590 37.20 -35.62 -4.95
CA ALA A 590 36.25 -34.55 -4.57
C ALA A 590 36.74 -33.14 -4.96
N ASP A 591 35.86 -32.29 -5.47
CA ASP A 591 36.18 -30.88 -5.74
C ASP A 591 36.39 -30.06 -4.46
N LYS A 592 37.04 -28.90 -4.60
CA LYS A 592 37.33 -27.98 -3.47
C LYS A 592 36.14 -27.60 -2.59
N THR A 593 34.93 -27.49 -3.14
CA THR A 593 33.71 -27.15 -2.38
C THR A 593 33.34 -28.32 -1.48
N VAL A 594 33.31 -29.53 -2.03
CA VAL A 594 33.02 -30.75 -1.28
C VAL A 594 34.11 -31.03 -0.25
N ARG A 595 35.40 -30.84 -0.59
CA ARG A 595 36.52 -31.01 0.35
C ARG A 595 36.42 -30.06 1.54
N LYS A 596 36.13 -28.78 1.32
CA LYS A 596 35.91 -27.81 2.41
C LYS A 596 34.78 -28.23 3.35
N SER A 597 33.63 -28.62 2.80
CA SER A 597 32.52 -29.13 3.61
C SER A 597 32.89 -30.42 4.35
N ALA A 598 33.55 -31.37 3.67
CA ALA A 598 34.00 -32.63 4.25
C ALA A 598 34.87 -32.40 5.50
N PHE A 599 35.90 -31.56 5.38
CA PHE A 599 36.74 -31.19 6.52
C PHE A 599 35.97 -30.45 7.60
N THR A 600 35.00 -29.59 7.24
CA THR A 600 34.14 -28.91 8.23
C THR A 600 33.34 -29.91 9.06
N TRP A 601 32.80 -30.96 8.43
CA TRP A 601 32.07 -32.04 9.10
C TRP A 601 32.97 -32.96 9.92
N LEU A 602 34.14 -33.31 9.39
CA LEU A 602 35.13 -34.16 10.06
C LEU A 602 35.71 -33.49 11.32
N VAL A 603 35.96 -32.19 11.25
CA VAL A 603 36.60 -31.41 12.32
C VAL A 603 35.60 -30.91 13.38
N ARG A 604 34.30 -30.99 13.10
CA ARG A 604 33.23 -30.34 13.88
C ARG A 604 33.25 -30.66 15.38
N ARG A 605 33.64 -31.87 15.78
CA ARG A 605 33.67 -32.31 17.18
C ARG A 605 34.84 -31.74 17.97
N GLY A 606 35.91 -31.30 17.31
CA GLY A 606 37.09 -30.75 17.96
C GLY A 606 37.84 -31.75 18.85
N ASP A 607 37.72 -33.06 18.61
CA ASP A 607 38.40 -34.11 19.36
C ASP A 607 39.78 -34.46 18.78
N ASP A 608 40.53 -35.33 19.47
CA ASP A 608 41.88 -35.71 19.07
C ASP A 608 41.93 -36.41 17.69
N ALA A 609 40.88 -37.12 17.30
CA ALA A 609 40.80 -37.79 16.00
C ALA A 609 40.55 -36.77 14.87
N ALA A 610 39.62 -35.84 15.08
CA ALA A 610 39.40 -34.69 14.21
C ALA A 610 40.67 -33.85 14.03
N PHE A 611 41.43 -33.67 15.10
CA PHE A 611 42.70 -32.94 15.07
C PHE A 611 43.76 -33.66 14.24
N GLN A 612 43.85 -34.99 14.38
CA GLN A 612 44.78 -35.81 13.60
C GLN A 612 44.52 -35.70 12.09
N HIS A 613 43.24 -35.78 11.67
CA HIS A 613 42.87 -35.59 10.27
C HIS A 613 43.21 -34.19 9.72
N LEU A 614 43.05 -33.14 10.55
CA LEU A 614 43.42 -31.77 10.17
C LEU A 614 44.93 -31.65 9.89
N ILE A 615 45.76 -32.20 10.78
CA ILE A 615 47.22 -32.16 10.65
C ILE A 615 47.66 -32.91 9.38
N GLU A 616 47.18 -34.14 9.20
CA GLU A 616 47.55 -34.95 8.04
C GLU A 616 47.23 -34.25 6.72
N ALA A 617 46.11 -33.51 6.65
CA ALA A 617 45.75 -32.74 5.47
C ALA A 617 46.67 -31.52 5.24
N LEU A 618 46.99 -30.77 6.31
CA LEU A 618 47.87 -29.61 6.24
C LEU A 618 49.34 -29.97 5.93
N GLU A 619 49.78 -31.15 6.34
CA GLU A 619 51.15 -31.66 6.12
C GLU A 619 51.36 -32.26 4.73
N ARG A 620 50.34 -32.90 4.15
CA ARG A 620 50.41 -33.44 2.79
C ARG A 620 50.61 -32.36 1.72
N ASP A 621 50.21 -31.11 2.01
CA ASP A 621 50.27 -29.92 1.12
C ASP A 621 49.77 -30.18 -0.32
N SER A 622 48.88 -31.16 -0.46
CA SER A 622 48.33 -31.63 -1.73
C SER A 622 47.01 -30.94 -2.09
N GLU A 623 46.54 -30.06 -1.22
CA GLU A 623 45.26 -29.36 -1.33
C GLU A 623 45.36 -28.07 -2.15
N GLU A 624 44.27 -27.70 -2.82
CA GLU A 624 44.16 -26.38 -3.42
C GLU A 624 44.23 -25.28 -2.35
N GLN A 625 44.84 -24.12 -2.68
CA GLN A 625 45.04 -23.00 -1.76
C GLN A 625 43.77 -22.58 -0.99
N VAL A 626 42.60 -22.61 -1.63
CA VAL A 626 41.31 -22.25 -1.01
C VAL A 626 40.86 -23.27 0.04
N VAL A 627 41.22 -24.54 -0.11
CA VAL A 627 40.96 -25.61 0.87
C VAL A 627 41.99 -25.49 2.01
N THR A 628 43.26 -25.26 1.70
CA THR A 628 44.32 -25.03 2.69
C THR A 628 43.99 -23.86 3.62
N GLN A 629 43.58 -22.72 3.08
CA GLN A 629 43.14 -21.56 3.87
C GLN A 629 41.92 -21.89 4.76
N HIS A 630 41.02 -22.75 4.29
CA HIS A 630 39.87 -23.19 5.06
C HIS A 630 40.27 -24.13 6.21
N LEU A 631 41.22 -25.03 5.98
CA LEU A 631 41.82 -25.88 7.01
C LEU A 631 42.55 -25.06 8.08
N GLU A 632 43.34 -24.07 7.65
CA GLU A 632 43.97 -23.10 8.54
C GLU A 632 42.92 -22.35 9.39
N ALA A 633 41.79 -21.95 8.81
CA ALA A 633 40.68 -21.36 9.58
C ALA A 633 40.02 -22.36 10.56
N LEU A 634 39.80 -23.61 10.16
CA LEU A 634 39.24 -24.66 11.02
C LEU A 634 40.17 -25.02 12.19
N SER A 635 41.47 -24.77 12.08
CA SER A 635 42.42 -24.92 13.18
C SER A 635 42.04 -24.12 14.43
N LEU A 636 41.23 -23.06 14.29
CA LEU A 636 40.71 -22.25 15.40
C LEU A 636 39.71 -22.99 16.30
N VAL A 637 39.11 -24.10 15.82
CA VAL A 637 38.19 -24.93 16.61
C VAL A 637 38.92 -25.64 17.75
N PHE A 638 40.23 -25.89 17.61
CA PHE A 638 41.03 -26.63 18.58
C PHE A 638 41.73 -25.72 19.59
N PRO A 639 41.82 -26.14 20.87
CA PRO A 639 42.57 -25.40 21.88
C PRO A 639 44.09 -25.47 21.61
N GLU A 640 44.84 -24.48 22.10
CA GLU A 640 46.30 -24.40 21.88
C GLU A 640 47.06 -25.66 22.29
N ARG A 641 46.65 -26.31 23.38
CA ARG A 641 47.21 -27.59 23.87
C ARG A 641 47.22 -28.71 22.82
N SER A 642 46.28 -28.71 21.86
CA SER A 642 46.25 -29.71 20.80
C SER A 642 47.49 -29.59 19.91
N PHE A 643 47.99 -28.36 19.68
CA PHE A 643 49.13 -28.06 18.82
C PHE A 643 50.49 -28.36 19.46
N GLU A 644 50.55 -28.72 20.75
CA GLU A 644 51.79 -29.20 21.39
C GLU A 644 52.37 -30.43 20.67
N ARG A 645 51.50 -31.22 20.00
CA ARG A 645 51.90 -32.40 19.21
C ARG A 645 52.37 -32.06 17.78
N ALA A 646 52.14 -30.84 17.30
CA ALA A 646 52.54 -30.37 15.96
C ALA A 646 52.84 -28.85 15.97
N PRO A 647 53.90 -28.42 16.69
CA PRO A 647 54.18 -27.00 16.95
C PRO A 647 54.48 -26.19 15.69
N HIS A 648 54.99 -26.80 14.63
CA HIS A 648 55.25 -26.15 13.33
C HIS A 648 53.97 -25.66 12.63
N LEU A 649 52.80 -26.20 12.97
CA LEU A 649 51.51 -25.76 12.42
C LEU A 649 50.91 -24.57 13.18
N GLN A 650 51.50 -24.18 14.31
CA GLN A 650 51.04 -23.03 15.09
C GLN A 650 51.23 -21.71 14.34
N ASP A 651 52.29 -21.61 13.53
CA ASP A 651 52.58 -20.46 12.66
C ASP A 651 51.59 -20.32 11.49
N ARG A 652 50.83 -21.37 11.17
CA ARG A 652 49.80 -21.37 10.11
C ARG A 652 48.41 -20.96 10.63
N ARG A 653 48.22 -20.76 11.94
CA ARG A 653 46.92 -20.33 12.47
C ARG A 653 46.62 -18.88 12.05
N PRO A 654 45.41 -18.57 11.56
CA PRO A 654 45.03 -17.20 11.26
C PRO A 654 45.06 -16.35 12.54
N ILE A 655 45.80 -15.25 12.50
CA ILE A 655 45.73 -14.21 13.54
C ILE A 655 44.37 -13.55 13.40
N ALA A 656 43.57 -13.48 14.48
CA ALA A 656 42.27 -12.82 14.47
C ALA A 656 42.42 -11.31 14.21
N ALA A 657 42.45 -10.91 12.94
CA ALA A 657 42.45 -9.52 12.53
C ALA A 657 41.02 -8.99 12.42
N ILE A 658 40.63 -8.11 13.34
CA ILE A 658 39.45 -7.26 13.17
C ILE A 658 39.84 -6.14 12.20
N THR A 659 39.66 -6.35 10.90
CA THR A 659 39.76 -5.27 9.90
C THR A 659 38.73 -5.48 8.81
N GLY A 660 37.54 -4.90 8.99
CA GLY A 660 36.66 -4.58 7.89
C GLY A 660 36.97 -3.18 7.41
N ASP A 661 37.72 -3.05 6.31
CA ASP A 661 37.86 -1.76 5.63
C ASP A 661 36.51 -1.28 5.13
N ALA A 662 36.15 -0.05 5.50
CA ALA A 662 35.01 0.64 4.92
C ALA A 662 35.28 0.90 3.44
N PRO A 663 34.28 0.78 2.54
CA PRO A 663 34.49 1.00 1.12
C PRO A 663 34.96 2.43 0.85
N ILE A 664 35.98 2.55 0.01
CA ILE A 664 36.61 3.79 -0.42
C ILE A 664 35.55 4.75 -0.98
N ARG A 665 35.35 5.88 -0.30
CA ARG A 665 34.56 7.01 -0.79
C ARG A 665 35.20 7.58 -2.05
N ARG A 666 34.48 7.56 -3.18
CA ARG A 666 34.77 8.48 -4.29
C ARG A 666 34.56 9.91 -3.79
N GLN A 667 35.63 10.69 -3.75
CA GLN A 667 35.56 12.12 -3.50
C GLN A 667 34.95 12.78 -4.74
N HIS A 668 33.69 13.22 -4.64
CA HIS A 668 33.18 14.26 -5.52
C HIS A 668 33.62 15.60 -4.94
N GLU A 669 34.30 16.40 -5.77
CA GLU A 669 34.72 17.76 -5.42
C GLU A 669 33.53 18.57 -4.91
N SER A 670 33.72 19.19 -3.74
CA SER A 670 32.79 20.08 -3.08
C SER A 670 32.42 21.24 -4.01
N ARG A 671 31.25 21.20 -4.64
CA ARG A 671 30.60 22.42 -5.16
C ARG A 671 30.38 23.37 -3.98
N SER A 672 31.03 24.53 -4.07
CA SER A 672 31.21 25.49 -2.97
C SER A 672 29.91 25.98 -2.33
N ALA A 673 30.01 26.49 -1.09
CA ALA A 673 28.99 27.14 -0.25
C ALA A 673 28.27 28.37 -0.84
N ARG A 674 28.27 28.57 -2.17
CA ARG A 674 27.81 29.78 -2.86
C ARG A 674 26.28 29.93 -2.98
N SER A 675 25.48 28.91 -2.66
CA SER A 675 24.01 28.94 -2.85
C SER A 675 23.20 29.11 -1.57
N LEU A 676 23.82 29.17 -0.38
CA LEU A 676 23.07 29.29 0.87
C LEU A 676 22.50 30.70 1.07
N ARG A 677 21.23 30.79 1.45
CA ARG A 677 20.49 32.03 1.69
C ARG A 677 20.16 32.18 3.18
N PRO A 678 20.20 33.39 3.75
CA PRO A 678 19.79 33.60 5.13
C PRO A 678 18.30 33.33 5.31
N LEU A 679 17.94 32.64 6.39
CA LEU A 679 16.56 32.45 6.80
C LEU A 679 16.13 33.63 7.69
N GLY A 680 15.77 34.76 7.06
CA GLY A 680 15.48 36.00 7.76
C GLY A 680 16.63 36.42 8.68
N LYS A 681 16.29 36.87 9.90
CA LYS A 681 17.25 37.23 10.96
C LYS A 681 17.47 36.11 11.99
N THR A 682 17.16 34.86 11.64
CA THR A 682 17.29 33.71 12.57
C THR A 682 18.75 33.30 12.83
N GLY A 683 19.70 33.76 12.01
CA GLY A 683 21.08 33.29 12.01
C GLY A 683 21.30 31.96 11.28
N LEU A 684 20.23 31.30 10.80
CA LEU A 684 20.33 30.09 9.99
C LEU A 684 20.51 30.42 8.51
N HIS A 685 21.24 29.56 7.82
CA HIS A 685 21.41 29.59 6.36
C HIS A 685 20.83 28.31 5.76
N VAL A 686 20.06 28.44 4.68
CA VAL A 686 19.36 27.35 4.01
C VAL A 686 19.73 27.29 2.54
N SER A 687 19.74 26.09 1.95
CA SER A 687 19.82 25.96 0.49
C SER A 687 18.56 26.54 -0.16
N PRO A 688 18.61 27.01 -1.43
CA PRO A 688 17.44 27.58 -2.12
C PRO A 688 16.28 26.59 -2.20
N LEU A 689 16.60 25.30 -2.26
CA LEU A 689 15.63 24.22 -2.19
C LEU A 689 15.61 23.57 -0.79
N VAL A 690 14.40 23.33 -0.29
CA VAL A 690 14.13 22.48 0.88
C VAL A 690 13.56 21.15 0.38
N LEU A 691 14.32 20.06 0.53
CA LEU A 691 13.88 18.75 0.04
C LEU A 691 12.83 18.13 0.97
N SER A 692 11.65 17.82 0.44
CA SER A 692 10.57 17.17 1.17
C SER A 692 10.57 15.65 0.99
N GLY A 693 10.28 14.93 2.08
CA GLY A 693 10.10 13.46 2.05
C GLY A 693 8.74 12.98 1.53
N ALA A 694 7.87 13.87 1.04
CA ALA A 694 6.47 13.60 0.76
C ALA A 694 6.19 12.44 -0.23
N HIS A 695 7.08 12.23 -1.21
CA HIS A 695 6.93 11.18 -2.24
C HIS A 695 7.79 9.94 -1.99
N GLY A 696 8.46 9.83 -0.83
CA GLY A 696 9.20 8.63 -0.47
C GLY A 696 10.44 8.38 -1.32
N LEU A 697 11.14 9.45 -1.74
CA LEU A 697 12.45 9.33 -2.40
C LEU A 697 13.38 8.42 -1.58
N PRO A 698 14.05 7.43 -2.19
CA PRO A 698 14.94 6.53 -1.48
C PRO A 698 16.01 7.29 -0.69
N ALA A 699 16.42 6.73 0.46
CA ALA A 699 17.45 7.36 1.30
C ALA A 699 18.77 7.67 0.56
N SER A 700 19.11 6.90 -0.49
CA SER A 700 20.25 7.15 -1.38
C SER A 700 20.07 8.42 -2.22
N ALA A 701 18.88 8.68 -2.76
CA ALA A 701 18.59 9.90 -3.50
C ALA A 701 18.62 11.14 -2.58
N CYS A 702 18.19 11.02 -1.31
CA CYS A 702 18.38 12.08 -0.33
C CYS A 702 19.86 12.39 -0.07
N ALA A 703 20.72 11.37 -0.06
CA ALA A 703 22.16 11.54 0.06
C ALA A 703 22.76 12.20 -1.18
N GLU A 704 22.32 11.81 -2.38
CA GLU A 704 22.73 12.44 -3.64
C GLU A 704 22.34 13.93 -3.68
N ALA A 705 21.14 14.29 -3.20
CA ALA A 705 20.72 15.69 -3.07
C ALA A 705 21.60 16.47 -2.08
N PHE A 706 21.97 15.85 -0.95
CA PHE A 706 22.93 16.43 -0.02
C PHE A 706 24.30 16.65 -0.67
N ASP A 707 24.81 15.63 -1.37
CA ASP A 707 26.10 15.70 -2.06
C ASP A 707 26.08 16.80 -3.15
N ALA A 708 24.92 17.06 -3.78
CA ALA A 708 24.71 18.14 -4.75
C ALA A 708 24.57 19.55 -4.14
N GLY A 709 24.50 19.69 -2.81
CA GLY A 709 24.47 20.99 -2.13
C GLY A 709 23.16 21.33 -1.39
N VAL A 710 22.17 20.44 -1.39
CA VAL A 710 20.99 20.62 -0.52
C VAL A 710 21.40 20.47 0.94
N ARG A 711 20.99 21.44 1.76
CA ARG A 711 21.23 21.43 3.22
C ARG A 711 19.93 21.40 4.02
N ALA A 712 18.83 21.90 3.44
CA ALA A 712 17.54 21.98 4.11
C ALA A 712 16.60 20.81 3.74
N PHE A 713 16.00 20.19 4.75
CA PHE A 713 15.09 19.05 4.60
C PHE A 713 13.78 19.29 5.36
N PHE A 714 12.65 19.05 4.70
CA PHE A 714 11.33 19.11 5.32
C PHE A 714 10.87 17.70 5.71
N TRP A 715 10.70 17.47 7.01
CA TRP A 715 10.48 16.15 7.59
C TRP A 715 9.14 16.05 8.34
N GLU A 716 8.48 14.92 8.17
CA GLU A 716 7.33 14.48 8.95
C GLU A 716 7.54 13.02 9.42
N PRO A 717 6.91 12.58 10.53
CA PRO A 717 7.09 11.24 11.09
C PRO A 717 6.83 10.09 10.11
N ARG A 718 5.96 10.31 9.11
CA ARG A 718 5.58 9.32 8.09
C ARG A 718 6.61 9.15 6.96
N TYR A 719 7.59 10.05 6.82
CA TYR A 719 8.58 10.00 5.74
C TYR A 719 9.69 9.00 6.07
N GLN A 720 9.43 7.71 5.81
CA GLN A 720 10.30 6.60 6.23
C GLN A 720 11.71 6.68 5.61
N GLU A 721 11.81 6.91 4.30
CA GLU A 721 13.10 6.99 3.60
C GLU A 721 13.94 8.19 4.07
N LEU A 722 13.32 9.37 4.19
CA LEU A 722 13.99 10.55 4.72
C LEU A 722 14.41 10.33 6.19
N THR A 723 13.57 9.66 6.99
CA THR A 723 13.92 9.27 8.37
C THR A 723 15.15 8.35 8.39
N ARG A 724 15.25 7.39 7.46
CA ARG A 724 16.42 6.51 7.34
C ARG A 724 17.67 7.30 6.97
N PHE A 725 17.58 8.23 6.01
CA PHE A 725 18.69 9.12 5.65
C PHE A 725 19.16 9.96 6.85
N LEU A 726 18.25 10.67 7.52
CA LEU A 726 18.56 11.51 8.68
C LEU A 726 19.16 10.72 9.86
N ARG A 727 18.73 9.46 10.05
CA ARG A 727 19.26 8.56 11.10
C ARG A 727 20.56 7.86 10.73
N SER A 728 20.93 7.82 9.45
CA SER A 728 22.08 7.04 8.98
C SER A 728 23.42 7.51 9.57
N ARG A 729 23.48 8.75 10.11
CA ARG A 729 24.72 9.43 10.55
C ARG A 729 25.79 9.51 9.45
N ARG A 730 25.43 9.28 8.18
CA ARG A 730 26.32 9.50 7.02
C ARG A 730 26.76 10.96 6.90
N VAL A 731 25.92 11.87 7.41
CA VAL A 731 26.12 13.31 7.42
C VAL A 731 26.10 13.79 8.87
N ALA A 732 27.01 14.72 9.21
CA ALA A 732 27.03 15.34 10.54
C ALA A 732 25.74 16.15 10.78
N ARG A 733 25.19 16.07 11.99
CA ARG A 733 23.92 16.74 12.35
C ARG A 733 23.94 18.24 12.06
N ASP A 734 25.07 18.91 12.33
CA ASP A 734 25.22 20.37 12.18
C ASP A 734 25.32 20.82 10.71
N ALA A 735 25.55 19.89 9.78
CA ALA A 735 25.54 20.18 8.34
C ALA A 735 24.11 20.14 7.74
N LEU A 736 23.10 19.79 8.54
CA LEU A 736 21.72 19.66 8.12
C LEU A 736 20.87 20.76 8.73
N VAL A 737 19.93 21.30 7.95
CA VAL A 737 18.83 22.12 8.45
C VAL A 737 17.55 21.31 8.33
N VAL A 738 17.00 20.86 9.45
CA VAL A 738 15.77 20.05 9.47
C VAL A 738 14.58 20.88 9.94
N THR A 739 13.62 21.05 9.03
CA THR A 739 12.32 21.66 9.28
C THR A 739 11.30 20.58 9.61
N ALA A 740 10.69 20.68 10.78
CA ALA A 740 9.61 19.81 11.25
C ALA A 740 8.44 20.66 11.75
N GLY A 741 7.36 20.03 12.22
CA GLY A 741 6.23 20.77 12.77
C GLY A 741 5.13 19.89 13.34
N THR A 742 4.16 20.54 13.98
CA THR A 742 3.07 19.90 14.73
C THR A 742 1.69 20.38 14.31
N TYR A 743 0.71 19.47 14.39
CA TYR A 743 -0.72 19.78 14.24
C TYR A 743 -1.43 19.92 15.60
N PHE A 744 -0.72 19.89 16.74
CA PHE A 744 -1.31 19.99 18.07
C PHE A 744 -1.26 21.41 18.65
N ALA A 745 -2.34 21.85 19.30
CA ALA A 745 -2.45 23.15 19.96
C ALA A 745 -2.37 23.05 21.49
N GLY A 746 -1.85 24.10 22.12
CA GLY A 746 -1.64 24.17 23.56
C GLY A 746 -0.18 23.85 23.96
N PRO A 747 0.37 24.53 24.99
CA PRO A 747 1.76 24.38 25.41
C PRO A 747 2.22 22.93 25.65
N ASP A 748 1.42 22.16 26.40
CA ASP A 748 1.80 20.80 26.81
C ASP A 748 1.80 19.82 25.61
N ALA A 749 0.80 19.94 24.74
CA ALA A 749 0.67 19.08 23.57
C ALA A 749 1.79 19.36 22.55
N ILE A 750 2.15 20.64 22.35
CA ILE A 750 3.28 21.05 21.51
C ILE A 750 4.59 20.46 22.05
N ARG A 751 4.86 20.61 23.36
CA ARG A 751 6.06 20.06 23.99
C ARG A 751 6.16 18.55 23.82
N LEU A 752 5.08 17.83 24.14
CA LEU A 752 5.05 16.37 24.07
C LEU A 752 5.34 15.88 22.63
N ASP A 753 4.79 16.56 21.62
CA ASP A 753 5.00 16.18 20.23
C ASP A 753 6.44 16.46 19.76
N VAL A 754 7.02 17.62 20.13
CA VAL A 754 8.43 17.94 19.87
C VAL A 754 9.36 16.87 20.46
N GLU A 755 9.21 16.53 21.74
CA GLU A 755 10.06 15.55 22.41
C GLU A 755 9.92 14.15 21.79
N ARG A 756 8.69 13.76 21.41
CA ARG A 756 8.42 12.50 20.70
C ARG A 756 9.11 12.48 19.33
N MET A 757 9.06 13.58 18.59
CA MET A 757 9.67 13.71 17.26
C MET A 757 11.20 13.69 17.32
N LEU A 758 11.80 14.38 18.30
CA LEU A 758 13.24 14.34 18.57
C LEU A 758 13.71 12.91 18.89
N LYS A 759 13.02 12.21 19.79
CA LYS A 759 13.26 10.80 20.09
C LYS A 759 13.14 9.91 18.85
N ARG A 760 12.15 10.20 17.98
CA ARG A 760 11.97 9.48 16.72
C ARG A 760 13.14 9.72 15.77
N LEU A 761 13.72 10.90 15.66
CA LEU A 761 14.91 11.11 14.81
C LEU A 761 16.22 10.71 15.48
N ARG A 762 16.23 10.51 16.80
CA ARG A 762 17.46 10.42 17.62
C ARG A 762 18.28 11.71 17.52
N PHE A 763 17.57 12.84 17.53
CA PHE A 763 18.14 14.19 17.50
C PHE A 763 17.92 14.86 18.85
N ASP A 764 18.81 15.77 19.19
CA ASP A 764 18.70 16.60 20.40
C ASP A 764 17.90 17.88 20.13
N TYR A 765 17.92 18.36 18.87
CA TYR A 765 17.23 19.59 18.46
C TYR A 765 16.70 19.55 17.01
N PHE A 766 15.71 20.40 16.73
CA PHE A 766 15.27 20.78 15.37
C PHE A 766 15.80 22.16 15.00
N ASP A 767 16.14 22.37 13.72
CA ASP A 767 16.58 23.69 13.26
C ASP A 767 15.40 24.65 13.13
N VAL A 768 14.33 24.21 12.48
CA VAL A 768 13.09 24.98 12.33
C VAL A 768 11.91 24.11 12.75
N PHE A 769 11.10 24.57 13.70
CA PHE A 769 9.87 23.89 14.08
C PHE A 769 8.64 24.77 13.84
N LEU A 770 7.67 24.24 13.10
CA LEU A 770 6.51 24.99 12.62
C LEU A 770 5.21 24.51 13.27
N LEU A 771 4.31 25.45 13.60
CA LEU A 771 2.89 25.14 13.74
C LEU A 771 2.32 24.89 12.33
N PHE A 772 1.87 23.66 12.08
CA PHE A 772 1.45 23.24 10.74
C PHE A 772 0.00 23.60 10.43
N TRP A 773 -0.19 24.08 9.19
CA TRP A 773 -1.48 24.30 8.56
C TRP A 773 -2.44 25.16 9.38
N VAL A 774 -1.93 26.28 9.88
CA VAL A 774 -2.69 27.23 10.69
C VAL A 774 -3.83 27.83 9.87
N ARG A 775 -5.06 27.67 10.38
CA ARG A 775 -6.29 28.18 9.76
C ARG A 775 -7.03 29.23 10.59
N SER A 776 -6.66 29.39 11.85
CA SER A 776 -7.27 30.36 12.78
C SER A 776 -6.18 31.17 13.47
N SER A 777 -6.44 32.45 13.75
CA SER A 777 -5.50 33.29 14.49
C SER A 777 -5.33 32.84 15.95
N GLU A 778 -6.30 32.12 16.50
CA GLU A 778 -6.20 31.54 17.85
C GLU A 778 -5.14 30.46 17.98
N ARG A 779 -4.80 29.81 16.87
CA ARG A 779 -3.71 28.84 16.80
C ARG A 779 -2.34 29.48 17.00
N LEU A 780 -2.25 30.80 16.85
CA LEU A 780 -1.05 31.61 17.03
C LEU A 780 -1.17 32.47 18.29
N SER A 781 -1.59 31.84 19.39
CA SER A 781 -1.74 32.50 20.69
C SER A 781 -0.40 32.84 21.33
N GLU A 782 -0.42 33.78 22.27
CA GLU A 782 0.75 34.12 23.10
C GLU A 782 1.26 32.91 23.91
N GLU A 783 0.36 32.02 24.33
CA GLU A 783 0.72 30.78 25.05
C GLU A 783 1.52 29.81 24.16
N ASP A 784 1.04 29.57 22.94
CA ASP A 784 1.71 28.67 21.98
C ASP A 784 3.05 29.29 21.51
N TYR A 785 3.10 30.61 21.31
CA TYR A 785 4.35 31.34 21.06
C TYR A 785 5.35 31.14 22.20
N ALA A 786 4.94 31.42 23.45
CA ALA A 786 5.78 31.26 24.63
C ALA A 786 6.21 29.80 24.86
N ALA A 787 5.39 28.83 24.49
CA ALA A 787 5.77 27.41 24.54
C ALA A 787 6.91 27.09 23.56
N LEU A 788 6.83 27.55 22.32
CA LEU A 788 7.88 27.38 21.32
C LEU A 788 9.17 28.14 21.70
N ASP A 789 9.04 29.35 22.24
CA ASP A 789 10.20 30.12 22.67
C ASP A 789 10.91 29.46 23.86
N ARG A 790 10.16 28.91 24.83
CA ARG A 790 10.74 28.11 25.91
C ARG A 790 11.49 26.89 25.38
N LEU A 791 10.92 26.14 24.43
CA LEU A 791 11.60 25.00 23.80
C LEU A 791 12.87 25.41 23.04
N ARG A 792 12.89 26.63 22.47
CA ARG A 792 14.10 27.22 21.88
C ARG A 792 15.16 27.51 22.95
N THR A 793 14.79 28.15 24.05
CA THR A 793 15.72 28.44 25.15
C THR A 793 16.26 27.18 25.84
N GLU A 794 15.47 26.09 25.85
CA GLU A 794 15.90 24.77 26.32
C GLU A 794 16.83 24.03 25.33
N GLY A 795 17.10 24.61 24.16
CA GLY A 795 17.97 24.03 23.13
C GLY A 795 17.31 22.93 22.29
N LYS A 796 16.01 22.67 22.44
CA LYS A 796 15.27 21.68 21.62
C LYS A 796 14.96 22.20 20.22
N LEU A 797 14.90 23.53 20.06
CA LEU A 797 14.67 24.21 18.79
C LEU A 797 15.77 25.27 18.58
N ARG A 798 16.29 25.44 17.36
CA ARG A 798 17.13 26.61 17.03
C ARG A 798 16.28 27.82 16.69
N THR A 799 15.23 27.62 15.91
CA THR A 799 14.18 28.61 15.64
C THR A 799 12.82 27.94 15.45
N PHE A 800 11.78 28.74 15.36
CA PHE A 800 10.41 28.28 15.21
C PHE A 800 9.59 29.22 14.30
N GLY A 801 8.39 28.80 13.98
CA GLY A 801 7.50 29.54 13.11
C GLY A 801 6.13 28.91 12.98
N PHE A 802 5.42 29.31 11.95
CA PHE A 802 4.14 28.73 11.59
C PHE A 802 4.01 28.61 10.08
N SER A 803 3.01 27.85 9.64
CA SER A 803 2.66 27.73 8.23
C SER A 803 1.19 27.99 7.99
N SER A 804 0.86 28.76 6.96
CA SER A 804 -0.53 29.04 6.60
C SER A 804 -0.70 29.31 5.11
N HIS A 805 -1.90 29.03 4.60
CA HIS A 805 -2.36 29.48 3.29
C HIS A 805 -3.04 30.85 3.33
N ASP A 806 -3.39 31.34 4.52
CA ASP A 806 -4.12 32.59 4.69
C ASP A 806 -3.14 33.75 4.91
N ARG A 807 -3.23 34.74 4.01
CA ARG A 807 -2.33 35.89 4.01
C ARG A 807 -2.63 36.86 5.15
N THR A 808 -3.89 37.02 5.50
CA THR A 808 -4.30 37.89 6.61
C THR A 808 -3.78 37.32 7.92
N ILE A 809 -3.93 36.01 8.15
CA ILE A 809 -3.35 35.33 9.32
C ILE A 809 -1.83 35.50 9.37
N CYS A 810 -1.12 35.33 8.25
CA CYS A 810 0.33 35.51 8.20
C CYS A 810 0.75 36.93 8.62
N VAL A 811 0.10 37.96 8.04
CA VAL A 811 0.43 39.36 8.31
C VAL A 811 0.10 39.72 9.75
N ASP A 812 -1.10 39.37 10.22
CA ASP A 812 -1.55 39.70 11.57
C ASP A 812 -0.67 39.05 12.63
N ALA A 813 -0.26 37.79 12.43
CA ALA A 813 0.64 37.09 13.33
C ALA A 813 2.00 37.80 13.46
N MET A 814 2.61 38.18 12.34
CA MET A 814 3.89 38.92 12.32
C MET A 814 3.78 40.35 12.90
N MET A 815 2.56 40.90 12.98
CA MET A 815 2.30 42.18 13.64
C MET A 815 2.15 42.04 15.16
N ARG A 816 1.58 40.91 15.63
CA ARG A 816 1.33 40.64 17.05
C ARG A 816 2.58 40.20 17.80
N ALA A 817 3.37 39.30 17.20
CA ALA A 817 4.56 38.74 17.83
C ALA A 817 5.72 38.59 16.82
N PRO A 818 6.98 38.60 17.27
CA PRO A 818 8.14 38.50 16.39
C PRO A 818 8.36 37.04 15.99
N TRP A 819 7.50 36.52 15.10
CA TRP A 819 7.62 35.18 14.54
C TRP A 819 8.86 35.06 13.66
N PRO A 820 9.83 34.18 13.97
CA PRO A 820 11.10 34.14 13.24
C PRO A 820 11.00 33.56 11.83
N VAL A 821 10.06 32.63 11.59
CA VAL A 821 9.86 31.97 10.30
C VAL A 821 8.37 31.90 9.96
N VAL A 822 8.04 32.17 8.69
CA VAL A 822 6.72 31.89 8.11
C VAL A 822 6.89 30.98 6.90
N MET A 823 6.10 29.90 6.84
CA MET A 823 5.98 29.06 5.66
C MET A 823 4.64 29.28 4.97
N THR A 824 4.63 29.77 3.73
CA THR A 824 3.38 30.14 3.05
C THR A 824 3.29 29.62 1.62
N ARG A 825 2.05 29.50 1.13
CA ARG A 825 1.79 29.09 -0.27
C ARG A 825 2.25 30.19 -1.21
N HIS A 826 2.98 29.81 -2.24
CA HIS A 826 3.35 30.73 -3.31
C HIS A 826 3.56 30.00 -4.64
N SER A 827 3.05 30.58 -5.72
CA SER A 827 3.28 30.19 -7.12
C SER A 827 2.72 31.28 -8.04
N ALA A 828 3.02 31.22 -9.33
CA ALA A 828 2.43 32.13 -10.31
C ALA A 828 0.89 32.03 -10.40
N ALA A 829 0.30 30.88 -10.03
CA ALA A 829 -1.15 30.75 -9.91
C ALA A 829 -1.72 31.30 -8.60
N HIS A 830 -0.88 31.56 -7.60
CA HIS A 830 -1.27 32.12 -6.30
C HIS A 830 -0.28 33.21 -5.86
N PRO A 831 -0.18 34.34 -6.59
CA PRO A 831 0.89 35.34 -6.38
C PRO A 831 0.66 36.25 -5.18
N GLY A 832 -0.54 36.32 -4.60
CA GLY A 832 -0.83 37.41 -3.66
C GLY A 832 -0.09 37.38 -2.31
N ALA A 833 0.82 36.43 -2.05
CA ALA A 833 1.81 36.56 -0.98
C ALA A 833 2.84 37.67 -1.29
N GLU A 834 3.12 37.93 -2.57
CA GLU A 834 3.99 38.99 -3.09
C GLU A 834 3.55 40.37 -2.61
N GLU A 835 2.25 40.63 -2.55
CA GLU A 835 1.69 41.94 -2.21
C GLU A 835 1.72 42.26 -0.71
N ARG A 836 1.57 41.24 0.15
CA ARG A 836 1.28 41.44 1.58
C ARG A 836 2.20 40.69 2.52
N VAL A 837 2.49 39.43 2.24
CA VAL A 837 3.24 38.57 3.18
C VAL A 837 4.73 38.82 3.07
N PHE A 838 5.30 38.81 1.86
CA PHE A 838 6.74 38.95 1.67
C PHE A 838 7.27 40.33 2.07
N PRO A 839 6.63 41.47 1.70
CA PRO A 839 7.07 42.79 2.15
C PRO A 839 7.06 42.90 3.68
N LYS A 840 6.00 42.38 4.32
CA LYS A 840 5.89 42.38 5.78
C LYS A 840 6.94 41.50 6.45
N ALA A 841 7.21 40.32 5.90
CA ALA A 841 8.26 39.43 6.41
C ALA A 841 9.64 40.08 6.31
N LEU A 842 9.94 40.74 5.18
CA LEU A 842 11.19 41.47 4.98
C LEU A 842 11.36 42.62 6.00
N GLU A 843 10.31 43.43 6.19
CA GLU A 843 10.27 44.51 7.20
C GLU A 843 10.57 43.99 8.61
N ARG A 844 9.97 42.84 8.98
CA ARG A 844 10.14 42.22 10.30
C ARG A 844 11.41 41.40 10.44
N GLY A 845 12.11 41.10 9.34
CA GLY A 845 13.23 40.18 9.32
C GLY A 845 12.83 38.71 9.53
N THR A 846 11.57 38.36 9.28
CA THR A 846 11.04 36.99 9.33
C THR A 846 11.51 36.21 8.11
N GLY A 847 12.06 35.01 8.32
CA GLY A 847 12.46 34.13 7.22
C GLY A 847 11.25 33.52 6.51
N VAL A 848 11.27 33.47 5.18
CA VAL A 848 10.15 32.96 4.38
C VAL A 848 10.52 31.64 3.71
N LEU A 849 9.72 30.61 3.97
CA LEU A 849 9.74 29.35 3.24
C LEU A 849 8.50 29.26 2.35
N THR A 850 8.66 28.97 1.06
CA THR A 850 7.52 28.84 0.14
C THR A 850 7.24 27.40 -0.21
N PHE A 851 5.97 27.05 -0.41
CA PHE A 851 5.57 25.73 -0.89
C PHE A 851 4.46 25.84 -1.94
N THR A 852 4.21 24.74 -2.66
CA THR A 852 3.29 24.64 -3.81
C THR A 852 3.68 25.44 -5.06
N ALA A 853 4.99 25.65 -5.28
CA ALA A 853 5.51 26.38 -6.44
C ALA A 853 4.94 25.88 -7.79
N THR A 854 4.80 24.57 -7.98
CA THR A 854 4.22 23.97 -9.21
C THR A 854 2.69 23.95 -9.23
N CYS A 855 2.03 24.51 -8.21
CA CYS A 855 0.58 24.44 -8.00
C CYS A 855 0.05 22.99 -7.99
N TYR A 856 0.80 22.07 -7.38
CA TYR A 856 0.57 20.61 -7.41
C TYR A 856 0.63 20.03 -8.85
N GLY A 857 1.56 20.53 -9.66
CA GLY A 857 1.78 20.13 -11.05
C GLY A 857 0.83 20.74 -12.08
N ARG A 858 -0.09 21.63 -11.67
CA ARG A 858 -1.03 22.28 -12.58
C ARG A 858 -0.39 23.32 -13.50
N LEU A 859 0.67 23.98 -13.04
CA LEU A 859 1.45 24.92 -13.87
C LEU A 859 2.29 24.22 -14.95
N LEU A 860 2.38 22.88 -14.90
CA LEU A 860 3.14 22.08 -15.85
C LEU A 860 2.24 21.51 -16.96
N ARG A 861 0.99 21.99 -17.08
CA ARG A 861 -0.05 21.45 -17.96
C ARG A 861 -0.71 22.56 -18.76
N PRO A 862 -1.22 22.27 -19.97
CA PRO A 862 -1.96 23.25 -20.76
C PRO A 862 -3.30 23.64 -20.10
N THR A 863 -3.79 24.85 -20.40
CA THR A 863 -5.10 25.38 -19.98
C THR A 863 -6.05 25.46 -21.17
N ALA A 864 -7.38 25.41 -20.93
CA ALA A 864 -8.41 25.47 -21.98
C ALA A 864 -8.57 26.85 -22.68
N ALA A 865 -7.86 27.90 -22.24
CA ALA A 865 -7.92 29.22 -22.85
C ALA A 865 -7.19 29.22 -24.22
N PRO A 866 -7.80 29.70 -25.32
CA PRO A 866 -7.22 29.62 -26.68
C PRO A 866 -6.03 30.54 -27.00
N SER A 867 -5.42 31.21 -26.02
CA SER A 867 -4.34 32.17 -26.29
C SER A 867 -3.00 31.73 -25.70
N ASP A 868 -2.04 31.49 -26.60
CA ASP A 868 -0.58 31.51 -26.40
C ASP A 868 0.18 30.22 -26.01
N VAL A 869 -0.33 29.04 -26.39
CA VAL A 869 0.54 27.85 -26.53
C VAL A 869 1.23 27.80 -27.91
N ALA A 870 0.92 28.76 -28.79
CA ALA A 870 1.38 28.74 -30.17
C ALA A 870 2.87 29.10 -30.37
N MET A 871 3.63 29.55 -29.36
CA MET A 871 5.07 29.83 -29.54
C MET A 871 6.01 29.53 -28.34
N ASN A 872 5.54 29.18 -27.14
CA ASN A 872 6.42 28.97 -25.96
C ASN A 872 6.20 27.63 -25.24
N LYS A 873 7.32 26.97 -24.86
CA LYS A 873 7.39 25.72 -24.09
C LYS A 873 6.63 25.83 -22.76
N LEU A 874 5.91 24.77 -22.35
CA LEU A 874 5.25 24.70 -21.03
C LEU A 874 6.25 24.93 -19.89
N PRO A 875 5.84 25.57 -18.77
CA PRO A 875 6.71 25.74 -17.61
C PRO A 875 7.23 24.42 -17.05
N THR A 876 8.49 24.40 -16.63
CA THR A 876 9.09 23.27 -15.92
C THR A 876 8.97 23.44 -14.40
N ALA A 877 9.21 22.37 -13.63
CA ALA A 877 9.26 22.45 -12.17
C ALA A 877 10.38 23.39 -11.68
N PRO A 878 11.62 23.35 -12.24
CA PRO A 878 12.64 24.37 -11.99
C PRO A 878 12.17 25.81 -12.20
N ASP A 879 11.45 26.10 -13.30
CA ASP A 879 10.94 27.47 -13.56
C ASP A 879 10.00 27.93 -12.45
N CYS A 880 9.14 27.04 -11.97
CA CYS A 880 8.24 27.32 -10.85
C CYS A 880 8.99 27.61 -9.54
N TYR A 881 10.07 26.88 -9.26
CA TYR A 881 10.91 27.12 -8.07
C TYR A 881 11.67 28.44 -8.19
N ARG A 882 12.27 28.72 -9.35
CA ARG A 882 12.97 29.98 -9.63
C ARG A 882 12.04 31.19 -9.52
N TYR A 883 10.81 31.10 -10.03
CA TYR A 883 9.80 32.14 -9.87
C TYR A 883 9.57 32.51 -8.39
N SER A 884 9.48 31.48 -7.53
CA SER A 884 9.30 31.70 -6.09
C SER A 884 10.54 32.29 -5.43
N LEU A 885 11.72 31.80 -5.79
CA LEU A 885 13.00 32.23 -5.24
C LEU A 885 13.41 33.64 -5.65
N SER A 886 12.90 34.11 -6.79
CA SER A 886 13.11 35.47 -7.32
C SER A 886 12.31 36.54 -6.57
N GLN A 887 11.35 36.14 -5.71
CA GLN A 887 10.58 37.11 -4.94
C GLN A 887 11.40 37.67 -3.76
N PRO A 888 11.34 38.99 -3.49
CA PRO A 888 12.02 39.60 -2.36
C PRO A 888 11.64 38.95 -1.03
N GLY A 889 12.63 38.63 -0.20
CA GLY A 889 12.41 38.05 1.14
C GLY A 889 12.18 36.54 1.19
N VAL A 890 12.03 35.84 0.05
CA VAL A 890 11.92 34.37 0.03
C VAL A 890 13.29 33.75 0.29
N SER A 891 13.43 33.01 1.39
CA SER A 891 14.70 32.35 1.77
C SER A 891 14.90 31.02 1.05
N ALA A 892 13.85 30.20 0.94
CA ALA A 892 13.93 28.91 0.26
C ALA A 892 12.53 28.43 -0.19
N CYS A 893 12.52 27.53 -1.18
CA CYS A 893 11.31 26.91 -1.70
C CYS A 893 11.34 25.39 -1.51
N LEU A 894 10.21 24.81 -1.07
CA LEU A 894 10.06 23.37 -0.96
C LEU A 894 10.03 22.72 -2.35
N THR A 895 10.82 21.67 -2.51
CA THR A 895 10.78 20.73 -3.64
C THR A 895 10.39 19.34 -3.15
N ALA A 896 9.62 18.61 -3.96
CA ALA A 896 9.16 17.26 -3.64
C ALA A 896 9.20 16.42 -4.93
N PRO A 897 10.40 15.96 -5.36
CA PRO A 897 10.52 15.08 -6.51
C PRO A 897 9.91 13.71 -6.22
N ARG A 898 9.31 13.08 -7.23
CA ARG A 898 8.70 11.75 -7.13
C ARG A 898 9.70 10.62 -7.37
N ASP A 899 10.73 10.89 -8.16
CA ASP A 899 11.75 9.95 -8.54
C ASP A 899 13.11 10.66 -8.69
N ARG A 900 14.15 9.87 -9.01
CA ARG A 900 15.51 10.39 -9.19
C ARG A 900 15.63 11.35 -10.37
N GLN A 901 14.85 11.15 -11.43
CA GLN A 901 14.92 12.02 -12.61
C GLN A 901 14.44 13.43 -12.25
N GLU A 902 13.25 13.54 -11.65
CA GLU A 902 12.74 14.83 -11.18
C GLU A 902 13.68 15.48 -10.16
N LEU A 903 14.36 14.68 -9.32
CA LEU A 903 15.34 15.22 -8.37
C LEU A 903 16.47 15.93 -9.11
N PHE A 904 17.10 15.27 -10.09
CA PHE A 904 18.22 15.86 -10.82
C PHE A 904 17.82 17.10 -11.62
N GLU A 905 16.65 17.09 -12.27
CA GLU A 905 16.11 18.27 -12.95
C GLU A 905 15.91 19.43 -11.97
N ASN A 906 15.38 19.17 -10.77
CA ASN A 906 15.17 20.19 -9.76
C ASN A 906 16.49 20.76 -9.20
N LEU A 907 17.56 19.95 -9.13
CA LEU A 907 18.85 20.39 -8.59
C LEU A 907 19.54 21.47 -9.44
N GLU A 908 19.15 21.65 -10.70
CA GLU A 908 19.63 22.76 -11.55
C GLU A 908 19.31 24.15 -10.98
N VAL A 909 18.31 24.25 -10.09
CA VAL A 909 17.96 25.50 -9.39
C VAL A 909 19.08 25.94 -8.43
N LEU A 910 19.93 25.02 -7.96
CA LEU A 910 21.05 25.36 -7.07
C LEU A 910 22.13 26.18 -7.77
N ASP A 911 22.31 25.97 -9.08
CA ASP A 911 23.31 26.66 -9.89
C ASP A 911 22.77 28.03 -10.40
N SER A 912 21.46 28.12 -10.68
CA SER A 912 20.79 29.37 -11.08
C SER A 912 19.40 29.48 -10.43
N PRO A 913 19.28 30.17 -9.28
CA PRO A 913 18.03 30.22 -8.51
C PRO A 913 17.03 31.28 -8.99
N GLU A 914 17.44 32.22 -9.83
CA GLU A 914 16.60 33.33 -10.32
C GLU A 914 15.98 32.99 -11.69
N LEU A 915 14.79 33.54 -11.95
CA LEU A 915 14.07 33.41 -13.21
C LEU A 915 14.18 34.71 -14.02
N ASP A 916 14.41 34.58 -15.31
CA ASP A 916 14.45 35.71 -16.25
C ASP A 916 13.09 36.44 -16.36
N GLY A 917 13.12 37.71 -16.74
CA GLY A 917 11.96 38.62 -16.76
C GLY A 917 10.83 38.16 -17.69
N ASP A 918 11.16 37.81 -18.93
CA ASP A 918 10.18 37.36 -19.93
C ASP A 918 9.55 36.02 -19.54
N ALA A 919 10.37 35.11 -19.00
CA ALA A 919 9.91 33.81 -18.49
C ALA A 919 8.98 33.98 -17.27
N ALA A 920 9.26 34.96 -16.39
CA ALA A 920 8.41 35.26 -15.25
C ALA A 920 7.05 35.84 -15.67
N GLU A 921 7.00 36.71 -16.68
CA GLU A 921 5.75 37.28 -17.21
C GLU A 921 4.86 36.20 -17.87
N PHE A 922 5.46 35.35 -18.70
CA PHE A 922 4.78 34.18 -19.26
C PHE A 922 4.18 33.30 -18.16
N LEU A 923 4.97 32.98 -17.12
CA LEU A 923 4.52 32.13 -16.03
C LEU A 923 3.37 32.77 -15.24
N ARG A 924 3.37 34.10 -15.05
CA ARG A 924 2.26 34.85 -14.42
C ARG A 924 0.98 34.75 -15.25
N SER A 925 1.07 34.96 -16.57
CA SER A 925 -0.09 34.85 -17.48
C SER A 925 -0.69 33.44 -17.46
N HIS A 926 0.15 32.42 -17.63
CA HIS A 926 -0.26 31.03 -17.52
C HIS A 926 -0.84 30.70 -16.14
N GLY A 927 -0.22 31.20 -15.07
CA GLY A 927 -0.70 31.06 -13.70
C GLY A 927 -2.08 31.68 -13.46
N ALA A 928 -2.39 32.82 -14.08
CA ALA A 928 -3.70 33.46 -14.00
C ALA A 928 -4.79 32.58 -14.62
N ALA A 929 -4.52 31.97 -15.78
CA ALA A 929 -5.43 31.02 -16.41
C ALA A 929 -5.66 29.77 -15.53
N VAL A 930 -4.58 29.18 -14.99
CA VAL A 930 -4.67 28.04 -14.05
C VAL A 930 -5.46 28.40 -12.78
N ARG A 931 -5.30 29.62 -12.27
CA ARG A 931 -6.03 30.11 -11.08
C ARG A 931 -7.52 30.26 -11.36
N ALA A 932 -7.89 30.81 -12.52
CA ALA A 932 -9.28 31.01 -12.92
C ALA A 932 -10.00 29.66 -13.03
N GLU A 933 -9.40 28.69 -13.72
CA GLU A 933 -9.93 27.33 -13.84
C GLU A 933 -10.09 26.66 -12.46
N ASN A 934 -9.07 26.77 -11.60
CA ASN A 934 -9.17 26.18 -10.26
C ASN A 934 -10.18 26.88 -9.36
N ARG A 935 -10.44 28.18 -9.50
CA ARG A 935 -11.52 28.85 -8.73
C ARG A 935 -12.88 28.29 -9.11
N ARG A 936 -13.14 28.11 -10.41
CA ARG A 936 -14.38 27.49 -10.91
C ARG A 936 -14.52 26.06 -10.41
N PHE A 937 -13.46 25.27 -10.56
CA PHE A 937 -13.44 23.90 -10.06
C PHE A 937 -13.62 23.85 -8.53
N ASP A 938 -13.01 24.77 -7.79
CA ASP A 938 -13.11 24.82 -6.33
C ASP A 938 -14.52 25.14 -5.88
N ALA A 939 -15.21 26.06 -6.55
CA ALA A 939 -16.55 26.47 -6.21
C ALA A 939 -17.60 25.42 -6.60
N LEU A 940 -17.49 24.85 -7.81
CA LEU A 940 -18.52 23.98 -8.39
C LEU A 940 -18.26 22.49 -8.15
N VAL A 941 -17.04 22.07 -7.84
CA VAL A 941 -16.71 20.65 -7.66
C VAL A 941 -16.08 20.39 -6.30
N ARG A 942 -15.09 21.17 -5.86
CA ARG A 942 -14.40 20.91 -4.58
C ARG A 942 -15.26 21.24 -3.35
N ARG A 943 -15.89 22.41 -3.35
CA ARG A 943 -16.69 22.97 -2.26
C ARG A 943 -18.19 22.92 -2.55
N ALA A 944 -18.60 22.21 -3.60
CA ALA A 944 -20.00 21.95 -3.86
C ALA A 944 -20.67 21.43 -2.57
N PRO A 945 -21.81 22.00 -2.16
CA PRO A 945 -22.63 21.49 -1.07
C PRO A 945 -22.97 20.01 -1.29
N GLY A 946 -23.15 19.25 -0.21
CA GLY A 946 -23.20 17.79 -0.19
C GLY A 946 -21.83 17.12 0.07
N GLY A 947 -20.85 17.88 0.59
CA GLY A 947 -19.59 17.34 1.09
C GLY A 947 -19.76 16.52 2.39
N PRO A 948 -18.67 16.01 3.00
CA PRO A 948 -18.77 15.15 4.18
C PRO A 948 -19.50 15.81 5.37
N HIS A 949 -19.41 17.14 5.50
CA HIS A 949 -20.11 17.92 6.52
C HIS A 949 -21.62 18.03 6.26
N ASP A 950 -22.04 18.19 5.00
CA ASP A 950 -23.46 18.24 4.65
C ASP A 950 -24.08 16.84 4.68
N ARG A 951 -23.33 15.81 4.25
CA ARG A 951 -23.71 14.40 4.42
C ARG A 951 -23.90 14.01 5.87
N LEU A 952 -22.99 14.49 6.73
CA LEU A 952 -23.13 14.31 8.16
C LEU A 952 -24.37 15.02 8.71
N ARG A 953 -24.67 16.21 8.19
CA ARG A 953 -25.87 16.95 8.57
C ARG A 953 -27.13 16.18 8.14
N GLU A 954 -27.24 15.78 6.88
CA GLU A 954 -28.34 14.95 6.34
C GLU A 954 -28.55 13.68 7.18
N LEU A 955 -27.48 12.91 7.39
CA LEU A 955 -27.56 11.65 8.15
C LEU A 955 -28.03 11.82 9.60
N LEU A 956 -27.73 12.98 10.20
CA LEU A 956 -28.14 13.29 11.57
C LEU A 956 -29.54 13.94 11.63
N ASP A 957 -29.89 14.82 10.69
CA ASP A 957 -31.19 15.54 10.64
C ASP A 957 -32.38 14.63 10.30
N GLU A 958 -32.18 13.51 9.60
CA GLU A 958 -33.20 12.48 9.32
C GLU A 958 -33.58 11.62 10.56
N GLY A 959 -33.65 12.22 11.75
CA GLY A 959 -33.81 11.53 13.03
C GLY A 959 -34.88 12.12 13.93
#